data_AF-A0A3B4UTU5-F1
#
_entry.id   AF-A0A3B4UTU5-F1
#
_cell.length_a   1.000
_cell.length_b   1.000
_cell.length_c   1.000
_cell.angle_alpha   90.00
_cell.angle_beta   90.00
_cell.angle_gamma   90.00
#
_symmetry.space_group_name_H-M   'P 1'
#
loop_
_entity.id
_entity.type
_entity.pdbx_description
1 polymer ?
#
loop_
_entity_poly.entity_id
_entity_poly.type
_entity_poly.pdbx_seq_one_letter_code
_entity_poly.pdbx_strand_id
1 'polypeptide(L)'
;MGSPWKGFVEFTLPASPPTAFVSADLSSTSPVGLSLSPYGRSMSFDPGMLHNNGHTAYANGTGPGIRETGVVEKLLTSYGFIQCSERQDRLFFHCSQYNGNLQELKIGDDVEFEVSSDRRTGKPIAVKLLKIKPEVLPEERISGQVGPDLHAYPFTVLHGYIHPVVSAIPVHLDGKSAPVQVPTGSVCYERNGEVFYLTYTTDDVEGNIHLDTGDKVSFYMETNKHTGAVSARNIQLVKKKQMRCQGVVCATKEAFGFIERADVVKEIFFHYSEFKGDLEALQAGDDVEFTIKDRNGKEVATDVRLLPQGTVIFEDISIEQFEGTVVKVIPKVPTKNQNDPLPGRISARIGFTDKELPFGEKDTKSKVTLLEGDHIQFNISTDRRDKLERATNIDILPDTFNFTKETREMGVIAAIRDGFGFIKCVDRDARMFFHFSEVLEESQLHISDEVEFTVVPDMLSAQRNHAVRIKKLPKGTVSFHTQSEQRFMGVVEKEVAVTAKNASPTKGKEKGKVVEKESEEGVIAYEDCGVKLTVPYHVKDLEGGGHPQVGDKVEFSINEVKRTGQQSAVSIRVLNRNASSAKRLHGFVATLKDNFGFIETANHDQEIFFHYSEMCGDLENLELGDTVEYTLSKGKGNKVSAEKVTKVAAVNGIGDDVGVTVMMGKVIRPLRSVDPSQTEYQGLIEITEEGGTKGQNYPFGIMGMANKADCLQKGELVKFQVCTVAQTGQKMACNVVPQRRAMVECVKDQFGFITYEVGESKKLFFHVKEVQDGLELQTGDEVEFSVVLNQRTGKCSACNVRRVSEGPKQVVTPRPDRLVNRLKSITLDDASAPRLVIVRQPRGPDNSKGFNVERKTRQPGVID
;
A
#
# COMPACT_ATOMS: atom_id res chain seq x y z
N MET A 1 -32.23 8.31 59.46
CA MET A 1 -33.69 8.06 59.34
C MET A 1 -33.99 7.95 57.86
N GLY A 2 -34.47 6.88 57.24
CA GLY A 2 -34.86 5.52 57.61
C GLY A 2 -35.53 4.97 56.33
N SER A 3 -35.04 3.86 55.78
CA SER A 3 -35.66 3.13 54.65
C SER A 3 -37.03 2.55 55.06
N PRO A 4 -37.97 2.05 54.17
CA PRO A 4 -37.71 0.88 53.30
C PRO A 4 -38.59 0.63 52.00
N TRP A 5 -37.96 -0.05 51.00
CA TRP A 5 -38.34 -1.31 50.32
C TRP A 5 -39.38 -1.50 49.17
N LYS A 6 -38.99 -2.46 48.29
CA LYS A 6 -39.66 -3.30 47.23
C LYS A 6 -39.77 -2.69 45.82
N GLY A 7 -39.28 -3.27 44.71
CA GLY A 7 -38.71 -4.59 44.38
C GLY A 7 -39.42 -5.14 43.13
N PHE A 8 -38.76 -5.27 41.96
CA PHE A 8 -39.31 -5.99 40.79
C PHE A 8 -38.22 -6.53 39.84
N VAL A 9 -38.14 -7.87 39.83
CA VAL A 9 -37.97 -8.85 38.73
C VAL A 9 -37.09 -8.50 37.52
N GLU A 10 -36.01 -9.29 37.40
CA GLU A 10 -35.12 -9.44 36.27
C GLU A 10 -35.73 -10.39 35.21
N PHE A 11 -35.79 -9.97 33.95
CA PHE A 11 -36.13 -10.81 32.80
C PHE A 11 -34.92 -10.91 31.87
N THR A 12 -34.35 -12.10 31.75
CA THR A 12 -33.28 -12.47 30.81
C THR A 12 -33.86 -13.45 29.78
N LEU A 13 -33.78 -13.12 28.49
CA LEU A 13 -33.97 -14.01 27.33
C LEU A 13 -33.27 -13.36 26.09
N PRO A 14 -32.93 -14.11 25.01
CA PRO A 14 -31.76 -15.00 24.92
C PRO A 14 -30.81 -14.61 23.77
N ALA A 15 -29.54 -15.01 23.87
CA ALA A 15 -28.57 -14.89 22.78
C ALA A 15 -28.78 -16.00 21.73
N SER A 16 -28.81 -15.61 20.45
CA SER A 16 -28.82 -16.52 19.29
C SER A 16 -27.39 -17.01 18.97
N PRO A 17 -27.23 -18.22 18.40
CA PRO A 17 -25.98 -18.99 18.45
C PRO A 17 -24.95 -18.61 17.36
N PRO A 18 -23.66 -18.95 17.57
CA PRO A 18 -22.60 -18.69 16.60
C PRO A 18 -22.56 -19.76 15.51
N THR A 19 -22.46 -19.34 14.25
CA THR A 19 -22.13 -20.20 13.11
C THR A 19 -20.65 -20.61 13.19
N ALA A 20 -20.41 -21.91 13.23
CA ALA A 20 -19.09 -22.52 13.20
C ALA A 20 -18.49 -22.43 11.79
N PHE A 21 -17.25 -21.94 11.69
CA PHE A 21 -16.38 -22.17 10.53
C PHE A 21 -15.28 -23.14 10.94
N VAL A 22 -15.17 -24.23 10.18
CA VAL A 22 -14.18 -25.29 10.33
C VAL A 22 -12.89 -24.85 9.65
N SER A 23 -11.78 -24.86 10.39
CA SER A 23 -10.43 -24.72 9.87
C SER A 23 -9.96 -26.02 9.22
N ALA A 24 -9.35 -25.92 8.03
CA ALA A 24 -8.46 -26.94 7.50
C ALA A 24 -7.24 -26.26 6.88
N ASP A 25 -6.08 -26.48 7.51
CA ASP A 25 -4.77 -26.28 6.90
C ASP A 25 -4.55 -27.33 5.80
N LEU A 26 -3.94 -26.95 4.68
CA LEU A 26 -2.91 -27.74 3.97
C LEU A 26 -2.28 -26.96 2.81
N SER A 27 -0.99 -27.22 2.66
CA SER A 27 0.01 -26.59 1.80
C SER A 27 0.04 -27.08 0.34
N SER A 28 0.51 -26.18 -0.54
CA SER A 28 1.38 -26.42 -1.72
C SER A 28 0.79 -26.65 -3.14
N THR A 29 1.42 -25.95 -4.10
CA THR A 29 1.62 -26.19 -5.55
C THR A 29 0.54 -25.83 -6.60
N SER A 30 0.76 -24.68 -7.27
CA SER A 30 0.87 -24.42 -8.74
C SER A 30 -0.28 -24.73 -9.75
N PRO A 31 -0.34 -24.01 -10.90
CA PRO A 31 -1.60 -23.47 -11.44
C PRO A 31 -2.14 -24.17 -12.70
N VAL A 32 -3.46 -24.22 -12.85
CA VAL A 32 -4.18 -24.35 -14.14
C VAL A 32 -5.41 -23.44 -14.08
N GLY A 33 -5.58 -22.60 -15.10
CA GLY A 33 -6.40 -21.39 -15.04
C GLY A 33 -7.90 -21.57 -15.31
N LEU A 34 -8.65 -20.52 -14.97
CA LEU A 34 -9.97 -20.21 -15.52
C LEU A 34 -10.18 -18.68 -15.53
N SER A 35 -10.60 -18.20 -16.69
CA SER A 35 -11.03 -16.83 -16.98
C SER A 35 -12.42 -16.57 -16.39
N LEU A 36 -12.67 -15.35 -15.89
CA LEU A 36 -13.89 -14.55 -16.17
C LEU A 36 -13.93 -13.28 -15.31
N SER A 37 -13.79 -12.12 -15.94
CA SER A 37 -14.64 -10.92 -15.76
C SER A 37 -14.03 -9.69 -16.43
N PRO A 38 -14.77 -9.04 -17.34
CA PRO A 38 -14.61 -7.60 -17.52
C PRO A 38 -15.97 -6.88 -17.59
N TYR A 39 -16.17 -5.88 -16.74
CA TYR A 39 -17.10 -4.78 -17.03
C TYR A 39 -16.29 -3.50 -17.14
N GLY A 40 -16.26 -2.95 -18.34
CA GLY A 40 -15.60 -1.69 -18.63
C GLY A 40 -15.31 -1.55 -20.12
N ARG A 41 -16.26 -1.02 -20.90
CA ARG A 41 -16.02 0.17 -21.75
C ARG A 41 -17.25 0.57 -22.56
N SER A 42 -17.47 1.87 -22.49
CA SER A 42 -18.19 2.77 -23.40
C SER A 42 -17.95 2.47 -24.89
N MET A 43 -19.03 2.52 -25.68
CA MET A 43 -19.02 2.48 -27.14
C MET A 43 -19.01 3.90 -27.71
N SER A 44 -17.93 4.24 -28.40
CA SER A 44 -17.87 5.36 -29.35
C SER A 44 -18.06 4.82 -30.77
N PHE A 45 -18.94 5.43 -31.56
CA PHE A 45 -19.07 5.20 -32.99
C PHE A 45 -17.97 5.94 -33.77
N ASP A 46 -17.37 5.30 -34.77
CA ASP A 46 -17.19 5.89 -36.10
C ASP A 46 -17.14 4.77 -37.18
N PRO A 47 -17.63 5.02 -38.40
CA PRO A 47 -18.04 4.04 -39.38
C PRO A 47 -16.99 3.81 -40.47
N GLY A 48 -17.06 2.63 -41.10
CA GLY A 48 -16.41 2.36 -42.37
C GLY A 48 -15.50 1.15 -42.29
N MET A 49 -16.03 0.00 -42.69
CA MET A 49 -15.38 -0.93 -43.62
C MET A 49 -16.41 -2.01 -43.99
N LEU A 50 -16.96 -1.82 -45.18
CA LEU A 50 -17.82 -2.72 -45.90
C LEU A 50 -17.04 -3.93 -46.46
N HIS A 51 -17.77 -5.04 -46.62
CA HIS A 51 -17.54 -6.18 -47.53
C HIS A 51 -16.27 -7.04 -47.23
N ASN A 52 -16.22 -8.36 -47.42
CA ASN A 52 -16.96 -9.23 -48.32
C ASN A 52 -16.69 -10.72 -47.98
N ASN A 53 -17.57 -11.58 -48.50
CA ASN A 53 -17.38 -12.97 -48.94
C ASN A 53 -17.40 -14.17 -47.96
N GLY A 54 -18.53 -14.90 -48.04
CA GLY A 54 -18.63 -16.32 -48.46
C GLY A 54 -18.15 -17.39 -47.47
N HIS A 55 -18.78 -18.55 -47.27
CA HIS A 55 -19.67 -19.32 -48.14
C HIS A 55 -20.46 -20.37 -47.32
N THR A 56 -21.72 -20.53 -47.70
CA THR A 56 -22.54 -21.75 -47.80
C THR A 56 -21.92 -23.11 -47.46
N ALA A 57 -22.69 -23.95 -46.75
CA ALA A 57 -22.57 -25.40 -46.79
C ALA A 57 -23.96 -26.04 -47.01
N TYR A 58 -24.20 -26.57 -48.21
CA TYR A 58 -24.95 -27.80 -48.41
C TYR A 58 -24.26 -28.60 -49.53
N ALA A 59 -24.05 -29.89 -49.24
CA ALA A 59 -23.16 -30.79 -49.95
C ALA A 59 -23.84 -31.52 -51.12
N ASN A 60 -23.02 -31.89 -52.09
CA ASN A 60 -23.33 -32.70 -53.26
C ASN A 60 -24.03 -34.03 -52.93
N GLY A 61 -25.23 -34.20 -53.47
CA GLY A 61 -25.84 -35.48 -53.81
C GLY A 61 -26.51 -35.31 -55.16
N THR A 62 -26.18 -36.16 -56.12
CA THR A 62 -26.77 -36.21 -57.47
C THR A 62 -28.30 -36.23 -57.39
N GLY A 63 -28.91 -35.09 -57.72
CA GLY A 63 -30.35 -34.84 -57.84
C GLY A 63 -30.59 -33.74 -58.89
N PRO A 64 -31.81 -33.59 -59.42
CA PRO A 64 -32.09 -32.65 -60.50
C PRO A 64 -31.75 -31.22 -60.03
N GLY A 65 -31.09 -30.44 -60.90
CA GLY A 65 -30.68 -29.07 -60.57
C GLY A 65 -31.86 -28.27 -60.03
N ILE A 66 -31.68 -27.62 -58.88
CA ILE A 66 -32.71 -26.79 -58.25
C ILE A 66 -33.10 -25.71 -59.26
N ARG A 67 -34.32 -25.79 -59.76
CA ARG A 67 -34.85 -24.81 -60.70
C ARG A 67 -35.56 -23.72 -59.90
N GLU A 68 -35.22 -22.48 -60.18
CA GLU A 68 -35.84 -21.29 -59.60
C GLU A 68 -36.92 -20.76 -60.54
N THR A 69 -37.91 -20.07 -59.99
CA THR A 69 -38.93 -19.36 -60.75
C THR A 69 -38.70 -17.85 -60.73
N GLY A 70 -39.12 -17.18 -61.80
CA GLY A 70 -38.99 -15.74 -61.92
C GLY A 70 -39.77 -15.21 -63.12
N VAL A 71 -39.85 -13.89 -63.21
CA VAL A 71 -40.57 -13.19 -64.29
C VAL A 71 -39.57 -12.54 -65.23
N VAL A 72 -39.76 -12.67 -66.54
CA VAL A 72 -38.93 -11.97 -67.53
C VAL A 72 -39.17 -10.46 -67.42
N GLU A 73 -38.26 -9.76 -66.76
CA GLU A 73 -38.33 -8.32 -66.51
C GLU A 73 -37.96 -7.51 -67.77
N LYS A 74 -36.98 -7.99 -68.53
CA LYS A 74 -36.52 -7.32 -69.75
C LYS A 74 -36.05 -8.35 -70.77
N LEU A 75 -36.48 -8.17 -72.02
CA LEU A 75 -36.09 -9.03 -73.13
C LEU A 75 -35.57 -8.18 -74.29
N LEU A 76 -34.35 -8.46 -74.75
CA LEU A 76 -33.69 -7.83 -75.89
C LEU A 76 -33.40 -8.90 -76.95
N THR A 77 -32.93 -8.48 -78.13
CA THR A 77 -32.78 -9.35 -79.32
C THR A 77 -31.92 -10.59 -79.08
N SER A 78 -30.93 -10.53 -78.19
CA SER A 78 -29.99 -11.64 -77.92
C SER A 78 -29.89 -12.07 -76.45
N TYR A 79 -30.48 -11.33 -75.51
CA TYR A 79 -30.42 -11.64 -74.08
C TYR A 79 -31.60 -11.01 -73.32
N GLY A 80 -31.79 -11.41 -72.07
CA GLY A 80 -32.78 -10.81 -71.18
C GLY A 80 -32.36 -10.83 -69.71
N PHE A 81 -33.23 -10.30 -68.86
CA PHE A 81 -33.12 -10.32 -67.41
C PHE A 81 -34.38 -10.92 -66.79
N ILE A 82 -34.19 -11.76 -65.78
CA ILE A 82 -35.23 -12.35 -64.96
C ILE A 82 -35.14 -11.74 -63.56
N GLN A 83 -36.28 -11.30 -63.04
CA GLN A 83 -36.41 -11.01 -61.62
C GLN A 83 -36.79 -12.31 -60.91
N CYS A 84 -35.95 -12.78 -59.99
CA CYS A 84 -36.25 -13.98 -59.20
C CYS A 84 -37.50 -13.76 -58.33
N SER A 85 -38.36 -14.77 -58.23
CA SER A 85 -39.58 -14.70 -57.40
C SER A 85 -39.28 -14.94 -55.91
N GLU A 86 -38.29 -15.76 -55.61
CA GLU A 86 -37.96 -16.18 -54.22
C GLU A 86 -36.91 -15.28 -53.54
N ARG A 87 -36.24 -14.41 -54.32
CA ARG A 87 -35.21 -13.50 -53.83
C ARG A 87 -35.19 -12.22 -54.65
N GLN A 88 -34.81 -11.11 -54.03
CA GLN A 88 -34.71 -9.80 -54.71
C GLN A 88 -33.48 -9.67 -55.63
N ASP A 89 -33.07 -10.76 -56.29
CA ASP A 89 -31.96 -10.79 -57.23
C ASP A 89 -32.44 -10.72 -58.67
N ARG A 90 -31.64 -10.07 -59.51
CA ARG A 90 -31.89 -9.89 -60.94
C ARG A 90 -30.83 -10.63 -61.74
N LEU A 91 -31.25 -11.65 -62.48
CA LEU A 91 -30.33 -12.54 -63.20
C LEU A 91 -30.36 -12.30 -64.70
N PHE A 92 -29.17 -12.26 -65.29
CA PHE A 92 -28.99 -12.20 -66.74
C PHE A 92 -29.17 -13.60 -67.35
N PHE A 93 -29.79 -13.68 -68.53
CA PHE A 93 -29.77 -14.88 -69.37
C PHE A 93 -29.51 -14.52 -70.82
N HIS A 94 -28.85 -15.42 -71.55
CA HIS A 94 -28.72 -15.30 -72.99
C HIS A 94 -29.91 -15.98 -73.67
N CYS A 95 -30.47 -15.42 -74.76
CA CYS A 95 -31.66 -15.99 -75.42
C CYS A 95 -31.45 -17.45 -75.87
N SER A 96 -30.21 -17.86 -76.14
CA SER A 96 -29.88 -19.27 -76.46
C SER A 96 -30.07 -20.25 -75.29
N GLN A 97 -30.26 -19.75 -74.07
CA GLN A 97 -30.54 -20.56 -72.88
C GLN A 97 -32.03 -20.81 -72.69
N TYR A 98 -32.89 -20.21 -73.52
CA TYR A 98 -34.32 -20.50 -73.52
C TYR A 98 -34.61 -21.76 -74.33
N ASN A 99 -35.13 -22.78 -73.66
CA ASN A 99 -35.50 -24.07 -74.22
C ASN A 99 -36.93 -24.02 -74.79
N GLY A 100 -37.18 -23.11 -75.73
CA GLY A 100 -38.47 -22.94 -76.41
C GLY A 100 -38.37 -22.01 -77.61
N ASN A 101 -39.50 -21.72 -78.26
CA ASN A 101 -39.53 -20.76 -79.37
C ASN A 101 -39.40 -19.32 -78.83
N LEU A 102 -38.30 -18.63 -79.13
CA LEU A 102 -38.02 -17.26 -78.66
C LEU A 102 -39.11 -16.24 -79.07
N GLN A 103 -39.90 -16.50 -80.12
CA GLN A 103 -41.03 -15.64 -80.50
C GLN A 103 -42.21 -15.70 -79.51
N GLU A 104 -42.25 -16.74 -78.66
CA GLU A 104 -43.31 -16.96 -77.67
C GLU A 104 -42.95 -16.45 -76.27
N LEU A 105 -41.70 -16.01 -76.07
CA LEU A 105 -41.22 -15.43 -74.82
C LEU A 105 -41.38 -13.90 -74.87
N LYS A 106 -42.03 -13.33 -73.87
CA LYS A 106 -42.31 -11.89 -73.74
C LYS A 106 -41.96 -11.39 -72.34
N ILE A 107 -41.79 -10.08 -72.22
CA ILE A 107 -41.65 -9.42 -70.92
C ILE A 107 -42.94 -9.67 -70.12
N GLY A 108 -42.79 -10.10 -68.87
CA GLY A 108 -43.88 -10.48 -67.98
C GLY A 108 -44.22 -11.97 -67.95
N ASP A 109 -43.58 -12.81 -68.77
CA ASP A 109 -43.80 -14.26 -68.73
C ASP A 109 -43.12 -14.90 -67.51
N ASP A 110 -43.83 -15.82 -66.86
CA ASP A 110 -43.29 -16.69 -65.81
C ASP A 110 -42.37 -17.75 -66.43
N VAL A 111 -41.15 -17.84 -65.91
CA VAL A 111 -40.13 -18.76 -66.39
C VAL A 111 -39.51 -19.52 -65.22
N GLU A 112 -39.22 -20.78 -65.49
CA GLU A 112 -38.46 -21.67 -64.61
C GLU A 112 -37.06 -21.86 -65.19
N PHE A 113 -36.01 -21.69 -64.39
CA PHE A 113 -34.62 -21.67 -64.85
C PHE A 113 -33.67 -22.29 -63.83
N GLU A 114 -32.48 -22.71 -64.27
CA GLU A 114 -31.38 -23.09 -63.37
C GLU A 114 -30.40 -21.93 -63.23
N VAL A 115 -29.78 -21.78 -62.06
CA VAL A 115 -28.74 -20.76 -61.84
C VAL A 115 -27.37 -21.38 -62.01
N SER A 116 -26.55 -20.76 -62.85
CA SER A 116 -25.16 -21.16 -63.08
C SER A 116 -24.25 -19.93 -63.04
N SER A 117 -22.97 -20.11 -62.83
CA SER A 117 -21.99 -19.02 -62.83
C SER A 117 -21.41 -18.80 -64.23
N ASP A 118 -21.42 -17.56 -64.72
CA ASP A 118 -20.78 -17.19 -65.99
C ASP A 118 -19.28 -17.51 -65.94
N ARG A 119 -18.80 -18.33 -66.89
CA ARG A 119 -17.42 -18.85 -66.88
C ARG A 119 -16.35 -17.77 -67.05
N ARG A 120 -16.71 -16.59 -67.55
CA ARG A 120 -15.77 -15.47 -67.73
C ARG A 120 -15.78 -14.48 -66.57
N THR A 121 -16.93 -14.21 -65.95
CA THR A 121 -17.06 -13.17 -64.92
C THR A 121 -17.39 -13.69 -63.53
N GLY A 122 -17.70 -14.98 -63.38
CA GLY A 122 -18.11 -15.60 -62.11
C GLY A 122 -19.50 -15.18 -61.61
N LYS A 123 -20.20 -14.29 -62.32
CA LYS A 123 -21.51 -13.79 -61.91
C LYS A 123 -22.61 -14.83 -62.12
N PRO A 124 -23.60 -14.93 -61.23
CA PRO A 124 -24.74 -15.83 -61.42
C PRO A 124 -25.57 -15.38 -62.63
N ILE A 125 -25.88 -16.33 -63.50
CA ILE A 125 -26.70 -16.19 -64.70
C ILE A 125 -27.77 -17.29 -64.73
N ALA A 126 -28.92 -17.00 -65.31
CA ALA A 126 -29.97 -17.98 -65.53
C ALA A 126 -29.71 -18.76 -66.82
N VAL A 127 -29.79 -20.09 -66.74
CA VAL A 127 -29.57 -21.05 -67.83
C VAL A 127 -30.73 -22.06 -67.90
N LYS A 128 -30.93 -22.70 -69.06
CA LYS A 128 -32.02 -23.67 -69.30
C LYS A 128 -33.43 -23.15 -68.92
N LEU A 129 -33.77 -21.96 -69.39
CA LEU A 129 -35.06 -21.33 -69.12
C LEU A 129 -36.18 -22.08 -69.85
N LEU A 130 -37.30 -22.30 -69.17
CA LEU A 130 -38.54 -22.81 -69.74
C LEU A 130 -39.68 -21.88 -69.34
N LYS A 131 -40.55 -21.53 -70.29
CA LYS A 131 -41.77 -20.75 -70.00
C LYS A 131 -42.77 -21.65 -69.29
N ILE A 132 -43.24 -21.22 -68.13
CA ILE A 132 -44.29 -21.90 -67.39
C ILE A 132 -45.59 -21.66 -68.15
N LYS A 133 -46.15 -22.72 -68.73
CA LYS A 133 -47.48 -22.66 -69.34
C LYS A 133 -48.49 -22.64 -68.18
N PRO A 134 -49.45 -21.71 -68.14
CA PRO A 134 -50.52 -21.75 -67.15
C PRO A 134 -51.33 -23.03 -67.38
N GLU A 135 -51.09 -24.04 -66.57
CA GLU A 135 -51.87 -25.27 -66.57
C GLU A 135 -53.19 -24.98 -65.85
N VAL A 136 -54.16 -24.51 -66.63
CA VAL A 136 -55.55 -24.33 -66.22
C VAL A 136 -56.16 -25.72 -66.04
N LEU A 137 -56.16 -26.22 -64.80
CA LEU A 137 -57.12 -27.25 -64.41
C LEU A 137 -58.50 -26.60 -64.17
N PRO A 138 -59.58 -27.27 -64.58
CA PRO A 138 -60.85 -26.62 -64.87
C PRO A 138 -61.55 -26.06 -63.63
N GLU A 139 -62.04 -24.83 -63.81
CA GLU A 139 -62.92 -24.11 -62.91
C GLU A 139 -64.16 -24.96 -62.52
N GLU A 140 -64.30 -25.35 -61.26
CA GLU A 140 -65.64 -25.44 -60.67
C GLU A 140 -66.07 -24.02 -60.30
N ARG A 141 -66.72 -23.36 -61.26
CA ARG A 141 -67.49 -22.14 -61.01
C ARG A 141 -68.64 -22.48 -60.06
N ILE A 142 -68.57 -22.04 -58.81
CA ILE A 142 -69.77 -21.87 -57.99
C ILE A 142 -70.49 -20.61 -58.49
N SER A 143 -71.27 -20.79 -59.55
CA SER A 143 -72.31 -19.85 -59.96
C SER A 143 -73.46 -19.98 -58.97
N GLY A 144 -73.51 -19.09 -57.96
CA GLY A 144 -74.72 -18.88 -57.17
C GLY A 144 -75.80 -18.27 -58.04
N GLN A 145 -76.70 -19.10 -58.56
CA GLN A 145 -77.90 -18.69 -59.30
C GLN A 145 -78.88 -18.05 -58.31
N VAL A 146 -79.09 -16.74 -58.45
CA VAL A 146 -80.12 -16.00 -57.69
C VAL A 146 -81.47 -16.27 -58.35
N GLY A 147 -82.21 -17.23 -57.81
CA GLY A 147 -83.65 -17.33 -58.02
C GLY A 147 -84.38 -16.29 -57.15
N PRO A 148 -85.51 -15.73 -57.60
CA PRO A 148 -86.25 -14.76 -56.83
C PRO A 148 -87.12 -15.52 -55.83
N ASP A 149 -86.70 -15.65 -54.58
CA ASP A 149 -87.61 -15.92 -53.48
C ASP A 149 -87.04 -15.40 -52.16
N LEU A 150 -87.88 -14.62 -51.47
CA LEU A 150 -87.68 -14.17 -50.10
C LEU A 150 -87.41 -15.39 -49.22
N HIS A 151 -86.24 -15.47 -48.56
CA HIS A 151 -86.08 -15.86 -47.15
C HIS A 151 -84.59 -15.83 -46.77
N ALA A 152 -84.25 -14.95 -45.83
CA ALA A 152 -82.94 -14.84 -45.21
C ALA A 152 -82.57 -16.11 -44.42
N TYR A 153 -81.39 -16.69 -44.70
CA TYR A 153 -80.67 -17.65 -43.84
C TYR A 153 -79.15 -17.42 -43.97
N PRO A 154 -78.35 -17.77 -42.95
CA PRO A 154 -77.44 -16.83 -42.31
C PRO A 154 -76.06 -16.78 -42.96
N PHE A 155 -75.48 -15.59 -43.01
CA PHE A 155 -74.06 -15.40 -43.28
C PHE A 155 -73.24 -16.29 -42.32
N THR A 156 -72.38 -17.15 -42.85
CA THR A 156 -71.57 -18.05 -42.02
C THR A 156 -70.56 -17.20 -41.24
N VAL A 157 -70.70 -17.14 -39.92
CA VAL A 157 -69.74 -16.44 -39.05
C VAL A 157 -68.40 -17.19 -39.09
N LEU A 158 -67.35 -16.54 -39.55
CA LEU A 158 -65.99 -17.07 -39.51
C LEU A 158 -65.26 -16.57 -38.28
N HIS A 159 -64.32 -17.38 -37.79
CA HIS A 159 -63.44 -17.01 -36.69
C HIS A 159 -62.01 -16.98 -37.19
N GLY A 160 -61.28 -15.94 -36.84
CA GLY A 160 -59.89 -15.75 -37.25
C GLY A 160 -59.13 -14.88 -36.26
N TYR A 161 -57.94 -14.46 -36.66
CA TYR A 161 -57.08 -13.58 -35.88
C TYR A 161 -56.74 -12.33 -36.67
N ILE A 162 -56.62 -11.20 -36.00
CA ILE A 162 -56.10 -9.98 -36.61
C ILE A 162 -54.63 -10.22 -36.98
N HIS A 163 -54.27 -9.89 -38.21
CA HIS A 163 -52.95 -10.11 -38.77
C HIS A 163 -52.38 -8.77 -39.27
N PRO A 164 -51.04 -8.56 -39.19
CA PRO A 164 -50.43 -7.38 -39.79
C PRO A 164 -50.82 -7.26 -41.26
N VAL A 165 -51.02 -6.03 -41.76
CA VAL A 165 -51.46 -5.79 -43.14
C VAL A 165 -50.55 -6.50 -44.13
N VAL A 166 -51.04 -7.57 -44.74
CA VAL A 166 -50.37 -8.24 -45.86
C VAL A 166 -50.74 -7.50 -47.13
N SER A 167 -50.03 -6.41 -47.45
CA SER A 167 -50.22 -5.74 -48.74
C SER A 167 -49.43 -6.50 -49.81
N ALA A 168 -50.14 -7.22 -50.67
CA ALA A 168 -49.62 -7.71 -51.95
C ALA A 168 -50.16 -6.89 -53.14
N ILE A 169 -50.60 -5.64 -52.90
CA ILE A 169 -51.07 -4.75 -53.98
C ILE A 169 -49.91 -3.82 -54.36
N PRO A 170 -49.36 -3.90 -55.59
CA PRO A 170 -48.38 -2.94 -56.08
C PRO A 170 -49.01 -1.55 -56.09
N VAL A 171 -48.44 -0.62 -55.33
CA VAL A 171 -48.78 0.81 -55.38
C VAL A 171 -48.08 1.40 -56.61
N HIS A 172 -48.51 1.02 -57.80
CA HIS A 172 -48.17 1.75 -59.03
C HIS A 172 -49.21 1.47 -60.12
N LEU A 173 -50.27 2.28 -60.13
CA LEU A 173 -51.10 2.52 -61.30
C LEU A 173 -51.62 3.96 -61.21
N ASP A 174 -50.94 4.85 -61.92
CA ASP A 174 -51.45 6.17 -62.27
C ASP A 174 -52.69 5.99 -63.15
N GLY A 175 -53.84 6.52 -62.72
CA GLY A 175 -54.98 6.68 -63.62
C GLY A 175 -56.37 6.65 -62.98
N LYS A 176 -56.81 7.80 -62.46
CA LYS A 176 -58.22 8.27 -62.36
C LYS A 176 -59.32 7.20 -62.41
N SER A 177 -59.75 6.68 -61.25
CA SER A 177 -61.18 6.37 -60.96
C SER A 177 -61.37 5.91 -59.50
N ALA A 178 -62.31 6.56 -58.79
CA ALA A 178 -62.89 6.24 -57.46
C ALA A 178 -61.93 6.16 -56.24
N PRO A 179 -62.38 6.50 -55.01
CA PRO A 179 -61.55 6.39 -53.82
C PRO A 179 -61.32 4.91 -53.53
N VAL A 180 -60.11 4.43 -53.85
CA VAL A 180 -59.64 3.12 -53.40
C VAL A 180 -59.45 3.23 -51.87
N GLN A 181 -60.41 2.73 -51.09
CA GLN A 181 -60.26 2.60 -49.65
C GLN A 181 -59.06 1.68 -49.38
N VAL A 182 -57.99 2.25 -48.84
CA VAL A 182 -56.79 1.51 -48.47
C VAL A 182 -57.16 0.62 -47.27
N PRO A 183 -56.86 -0.69 -47.30
CA PRO A 183 -57.07 -1.57 -46.16
C PRO A 183 -56.41 -1.00 -44.90
N THR A 184 -57.16 -0.89 -43.81
CA THR A 184 -56.62 -0.46 -42.50
C THR A 184 -56.14 -1.64 -41.66
N GLY A 185 -56.51 -2.87 -42.02
CA GLY A 185 -56.08 -4.09 -41.35
C GLY A 185 -56.32 -5.36 -42.17
N SER A 186 -55.87 -6.51 -41.65
CA SER A 186 -56.19 -7.83 -42.20
C SER A 186 -56.57 -8.82 -41.11
N VAL A 187 -57.43 -9.79 -41.45
CA VAL A 187 -57.74 -10.96 -40.63
C VAL A 187 -57.22 -12.21 -41.32
N CYS A 188 -56.68 -13.15 -40.57
CA CYS A 188 -56.37 -14.49 -41.05
C CYS A 188 -57.33 -15.52 -40.46
N TYR A 189 -57.77 -16.48 -41.28
CA TYR A 189 -58.57 -17.61 -40.81
C TYR A 189 -58.15 -18.90 -41.53
N GLU A 190 -58.33 -20.03 -40.87
CA GLU A 190 -58.00 -21.34 -41.43
C GLU A 190 -59.26 -22.04 -41.94
N ARG A 191 -59.18 -22.63 -43.13
CA ARG A 191 -60.22 -23.52 -43.67
C ARG A 191 -59.53 -24.67 -44.39
N ASN A 192 -59.86 -25.91 -44.01
CA ASN A 192 -59.31 -27.14 -44.60
C ASN A 192 -57.77 -27.24 -44.54
N GLY A 193 -57.13 -26.68 -43.50
CA GLY A 193 -55.68 -26.69 -43.35
C GLY A 193 -54.94 -25.58 -44.11
N GLU A 194 -55.66 -24.74 -44.86
CA GLU A 194 -55.13 -23.58 -45.57
C GLU A 194 -55.47 -22.29 -44.82
N VAL A 195 -54.50 -21.36 -44.76
CA VAL A 195 -54.65 -20.06 -44.10
C VAL A 195 -54.98 -19.00 -45.15
N PHE A 196 -56.12 -18.34 -44.98
CA PHE A 196 -56.61 -17.27 -45.84
C PHE A 196 -56.48 -15.93 -45.15
N TYR A 197 -56.20 -14.87 -45.91
CA TYR A 197 -56.10 -13.50 -45.43
C TYR A 197 -57.16 -12.64 -46.10
N LEU A 198 -57.93 -11.89 -45.31
CA LEU A 198 -58.92 -10.94 -45.81
C LEU A 198 -58.61 -9.54 -45.26
N THR A 199 -58.68 -8.55 -46.13
CA THR A 199 -58.52 -7.14 -45.75
C THR A 199 -59.81 -6.59 -45.14
N TYR A 200 -59.66 -5.56 -44.30
CA TYR A 200 -60.78 -4.79 -43.76
C TYR A 200 -60.40 -3.32 -43.59
N THR A 201 -61.43 -2.48 -43.47
CA THR A 201 -61.35 -1.03 -43.20
C THR A 201 -61.93 -0.71 -41.83
N THR A 202 -61.72 0.51 -41.32
CA THR A 202 -62.28 0.92 -40.01
C THR A 202 -63.80 0.81 -39.95
N ASP A 203 -64.49 1.00 -41.07
CA ASP A 203 -65.95 0.92 -41.18
C ASP A 203 -66.46 -0.53 -41.02
N ASP A 204 -65.57 -1.51 -41.14
CA ASP A 204 -65.89 -2.93 -41.06
C ASP A 204 -65.83 -3.48 -39.63
N VAL A 205 -65.35 -2.68 -38.67
CA VAL A 205 -65.22 -3.05 -37.26
C VAL A 205 -66.44 -2.60 -36.47
N GLU A 206 -67.14 -3.54 -35.85
CA GLU A 206 -68.35 -3.24 -35.10
C GLU A 206 -68.02 -2.61 -33.74
N GLY A 207 -68.69 -1.49 -33.41
CA GLY A 207 -68.53 -0.81 -32.12
C GLY A 207 -67.30 0.08 -31.98
N ASN A 208 -66.57 0.39 -33.07
CA ASN A 208 -65.36 1.24 -33.06
C ASN A 208 -64.30 0.81 -32.03
N ILE A 209 -64.20 -0.48 -31.76
CA ILE A 209 -63.20 -1.05 -30.87
C ILE A 209 -61.83 -1.09 -31.55
N HIS A 210 -60.77 -0.76 -30.81
CA HIS A 210 -59.39 -0.90 -31.31
C HIS A 210 -58.97 -2.37 -31.28
N LEU A 211 -58.55 -2.90 -32.43
CA LEU A 211 -58.15 -4.29 -32.63
C LEU A 211 -56.62 -4.41 -32.73
N ASP A 212 -56.03 -5.27 -31.92
CA ASP A 212 -54.60 -5.52 -31.85
C ASP A 212 -54.22 -6.78 -32.65
N THR A 213 -52.99 -6.83 -33.19
CA THR A 213 -52.52 -8.02 -33.93
C THR A 213 -52.51 -9.28 -33.05
N GLY A 214 -53.23 -10.31 -33.50
CA GLY A 214 -53.45 -11.58 -32.82
C GLY A 214 -54.71 -11.63 -31.96
N ASP A 215 -55.52 -10.56 -31.95
CA ASP A 215 -56.88 -10.61 -31.39
C ASP A 215 -57.73 -11.63 -32.14
N LYS A 216 -58.43 -12.49 -31.41
CA LYS A 216 -59.39 -13.42 -32.00
C LYS A 216 -60.67 -12.65 -32.31
N VAL A 217 -61.10 -12.69 -33.55
CA VAL A 217 -62.27 -11.98 -34.05
C VAL A 217 -63.23 -12.93 -34.74
N SER A 218 -64.50 -12.55 -34.76
CA SER A 218 -65.52 -13.13 -35.62
C SER A 218 -65.92 -12.13 -36.68
N PHE A 219 -66.15 -12.60 -37.90
CA PHE A 219 -66.44 -11.72 -39.04
C PHE A 219 -67.24 -12.47 -40.11
N TYR A 220 -67.77 -11.72 -41.06
CA TYR A 220 -68.37 -12.24 -42.29
C TYR A 220 -67.45 -11.98 -43.48
N MET A 221 -67.40 -12.95 -44.39
CA MET A 221 -66.71 -12.79 -45.67
C MET A 221 -67.70 -12.16 -46.66
N GLU A 222 -67.33 -11.01 -47.24
CA GLU A 222 -68.13 -10.34 -48.26
C GLU A 222 -67.31 -10.14 -49.54
N THR A 223 -67.88 -10.60 -50.66
CA THR A 223 -67.32 -10.38 -52.00
C THR A 223 -67.93 -9.13 -52.61
N ASN A 224 -67.08 -8.15 -52.93
CA ASN A 224 -67.50 -6.97 -53.66
C ASN A 224 -67.97 -7.35 -55.06
N LYS A 225 -69.26 -7.15 -55.35
CA LYS A 225 -69.89 -7.54 -56.63
C LYS A 225 -69.31 -6.84 -57.86
N HIS A 226 -68.62 -5.71 -57.69
CA HIS A 226 -68.06 -4.92 -58.79
C HIS A 226 -66.59 -5.22 -59.05
N THR A 227 -65.82 -5.55 -58.02
CA THR A 227 -64.37 -5.78 -58.13
C THR A 227 -63.98 -7.25 -57.99
N GLY A 228 -64.90 -8.11 -57.53
CA GLY A 228 -64.61 -9.50 -57.16
C GLY A 228 -63.74 -9.66 -55.92
N ALA A 229 -63.28 -8.56 -55.30
CA ALA A 229 -62.43 -8.59 -54.13
C ALA A 229 -63.21 -9.08 -52.91
N VAL A 230 -62.60 -9.97 -52.14
CA VAL A 230 -63.19 -10.50 -50.91
C VAL A 230 -62.58 -9.79 -49.70
N SER A 231 -63.43 -9.31 -48.79
CA SER A 231 -63.05 -8.57 -47.58
C SER A 231 -63.76 -9.13 -46.35
N ALA A 232 -63.23 -8.83 -45.16
CA ALA A 232 -63.88 -9.14 -43.90
C ALA A 232 -64.78 -7.97 -43.46
N ARG A 233 -66.02 -8.29 -43.06
CA ARG A 233 -67.05 -7.33 -42.63
C ARG A 233 -67.59 -7.70 -41.26
N ASN A 234 -68.13 -6.70 -40.56
CA ASN A 234 -68.76 -6.85 -39.25
C ASN A 234 -67.84 -7.58 -38.24
N ILE A 235 -66.60 -7.11 -38.17
CA ILE A 235 -65.56 -7.70 -37.34
C ILE A 235 -65.88 -7.38 -35.89
N GLN A 236 -66.14 -8.42 -35.12
CA GLN A 236 -66.40 -8.37 -33.68
C GLN A 236 -65.23 -9.02 -32.93
N LEU A 237 -64.77 -8.36 -31.86
CA LEU A 237 -63.77 -8.92 -30.97
C LEU A 237 -64.35 -10.10 -30.17
N VAL A 238 -63.84 -11.31 -30.42
CA VAL A 238 -64.23 -12.52 -29.69
C VAL A 238 -63.36 -12.70 -28.44
N LYS A 239 -62.04 -12.50 -28.59
CA LYS A 239 -61.10 -12.57 -27.48
C LYS A 239 -59.90 -11.69 -27.76
N LYS A 240 -59.66 -10.72 -26.87
CA LYS A 240 -58.45 -9.90 -26.93
C LYS A 240 -57.22 -10.75 -26.64
N LYS A 241 -56.16 -10.58 -27.43
CA LYS A 241 -54.85 -11.17 -27.18
C LYS A 241 -54.38 -10.69 -25.81
N GLN A 242 -53.94 -11.60 -24.96
CA GLN A 242 -53.36 -11.23 -23.68
C GLN A 242 -52.02 -10.55 -23.95
N MET A 243 -51.99 -9.24 -23.73
CA MET A 243 -50.76 -8.48 -23.75
C MET A 243 -49.88 -8.96 -22.59
N ARG A 244 -48.65 -9.32 -22.91
CA ARG A 244 -47.65 -9.65 -21.89
C ARG A 244 -46.96 -8.36 -21.50
N CYS A 245 -46.98 -8.06 -20.21
CA CYS A 245 -46.21 -7.00 -19.61
C CYS A 245 -44.87 -7.56 -19.14
N GLN A 246 -43.89 -6.68 -19.04
CA GLN A 246 -42.59 -7.00 -18.46
C GLN A 246 -42.44 -6.27 -17.12
N GLY A 247 -41.52 -6.74 -16.30
CA GLY A 247 -41.21 -6.11 -15.02
C GLY A 247 -40.06 -6.81 -14.32
N VAL A 248 -39.72 -6.32 -13.14
CA VAL A 248 -38.65 -6.88 -12.31
C VAL A 248 -39.24 -7.28 -10.96
N VAL A 249 -38.91 -8.47 -10.48
CA VAL A 249 -39.38 -8.93 -9.17
C VAL A 249 -38.77 -8.07 -8.07
N CYS A 250 -39.55 -7.23 -7.40
CA CYS A 250 -39.05 -6.33 -6.36
C CYS A 250 -39.00 -6.99 -4.97
N ALA A 251 -39.90 -7.93 -4.70
CA ALA A 251 -39.94 -8.66 -3.44
C ALA A 251 -40.50 -10.07 -3.61
N THR A 252 -39.84 -11.04 -2.96
CA THR A 252 -40.28 -12.42 -2.83
C THR A 252 -40.62 -12.71 -1.35
N LYS A 253 -41.72 -13.41 -1.09
CA LYS A 253 -42.14 -13.85 0.26
C LYS A 253 -42.37 -15.37 0.27
N GLU A 254 -43.05 -15.91 1.28
CA GLU A 254 -43.20 -17.37 1.38
C GLU A 254 -44.08 -18.00 0.29
N ALA A 255 -45.12 -17.31 -0.18
CA ALA A 255 -46.09 -17.87 -1.15
C ALA A 255 -46.45 -16.94 -2.32
N PHE A 256 -45.92 -15.72 -2.33
CA PHE A 256 -46.27 -14.68 -3.28
C PHE A 256 -45.11 -13.69 -3.43
N GLY A 257 -45.19 -12.84 -4.45
CA GLY A 257 -44.25 -11.76 -4.64
C GLY A 257 -44.90 -10.53 -5.26
N PHE A 258 -44.07 -9.51 -5.46
CA PHE A 258 -44.41 -8.27 -6.15
C PHE A 258 -43.46 -8.06 -7.32
N ILE A 259 -44.00 -7.58 -8.43
CA ILE A 259 -43.25 -7.24 -9.65
C ILE A 259 -43.42 -5.74 -9.87
N GLU A 260 -42.32 -5.02 -9.99
CA GLU A 260 -42.31 -3.65 -10.47
C GLU A 260 -42.57 -3.65 -11.97
N ARG A 261 -43.64 -2.97 -12.41
CA ARG A 261 -44.09 -2.99 -13.80
C ARG A 261 -43.23 -2.10 -14.70
N ALA A 262 -42.88 -2.59 -15.90
CA ALA A 262 -42.11 -1.83 -16.89
C ALA A 262 -42.96 -0.80 -17.66
N ASP A 263 -44.29 -0.95 -17.65
CA ASP A 263 -45.23 -0.09 -18.38
C ASP A 263 -45.83 1.05 -17.52
N VAL A 264 -45.76 0.94 -16.20
CA VAL A 264 -46.29 1.94 -15.25
C VAL A 264 -45.54 1.88 -13.92
N VAL A 265 -45.34 3.02 -13.26
CA VAL A 265 -44.67 3.13 -11.96
C VAL A 265 -45.57 2.58 -10.84
N LYS A 266 -45.76 1.27 -10.82
CA LYS A 266 -46.62 0.55 -9.87
C LYS A 266 -46.17 -0.89 -9.73
N GLU A 267 -46.25 -1.42 -8.52
CA GLU A 267 -46.03 -2.83 -8.26
C GLU A 267 -47.31 -3.65 -8.54
N ILE A 268 -47.14 -4.87 -9.03
CA ILE A 268 -48.23 -5.82 -9.21
C ILE A 268 -47.97 -7.11 -8.42
N PHE A 269 -49.00 -7.58 -7.75
CA PHE A 269 -48.96 -8.82 -6.96
C PHE A 269 -49.03 -10.05 -7.86
N PHE A 270 -48.25 -11.09 -7.54
CA PHE A 270 -48.42 -12.43 -8.11
C PHE A 270 -48.32 -13.50 -7.02
N HIS A 271 -49.05 -14.60 -7.23
CA HIS A 271 -48.92 -15.79 -6.38
C HIS A 271 -47.93 -16.77 -7.01
N TYR A 272 -47.20 -17.55 -6.21
CA TYR A 272 -46.20 -18.49 -6.73
C TYR A 272 -46.76 -19.57 -7.65
N SER A 273 -48.04 -19.93 -7.50
CA SER A 273 -48.72 -20.82 -8.46
C SER A 273 -48.83 -20.27 -9.88
N GLU A 274 -48.70 -18.95 -10.05
CA GLU A 274 -48.74 -18.29 -11.35
C GLU A 274 -47.38 -18.28 -12.05
N PHE A 275 -46.29 -18.57 -11.33
CA PHE A 275 -44.95 -18.67 -11.88
C PHE A 275 -44.78 -19.98 -12.67
N LYS A 276 -44.30 -19.88 -13.91
CA LYS A 276 -44.04 -21.01 -14.80
C LYS A 276 -42.53 -21.23 -14.90
N GLY A 277 -41.98 -21.81 -13.85
CA GLY A 277 -40.57 -22.13 -13.73
C GLY A 277 -40.27 -22.79 -12.40
N ASP A 278 -38.98 -22.98 -12.12
CA ASP A 278 -38.51 -23.46 -10.83
C ASP A 278 -38.51 -22.32 -9.80
N LEU A 279 -39.27 -22.49 -8.72
CA LEU A 279 -39.42 -21.48 -7.67
C LEU A 279 -38.10 -21.16 -6.97
N GLU A 280 -37.18 -22.13 -6.88
CA GLU A 280 -35.86 -21.92 -6.29
C GLU A 280 -34.97 -20.98 -7.13
N ALA A 281 -35.29 -20.85 -8.41
CA ALA A 281 -34.58 -19.96 -9.32
C ALA A 281 -35.09 -18.51 -9.29
N LEU A 282 -36.26 -18.24 -8.68
CA LEU A 282 -36.87 -16.91 -8.67
C LEU A 282 -36.36 -16.06 -7.50
N GLN A 283 -35.71 -14.94 -7.81
CA GLN A 283 -35.12 -14.01 -6.85
C GLN A 283 -35.58 -12.58 -7.08
N ALA A 284 -35.43 -11.74 -6.05
CA ALA A 284 -35.63 -10.30 -6.21
C ALA A 284 -34.53 -9.72 -7.12
N GLY A 285 -34.93 -8.94 -8.12
CA GLY A 285 -34.07 -8.44 -9.19
C GLY A 285 -34.19 -9.22 -10.50
N ASP A 286 -34.98 -10.30 -10.56
CA ASP A 286 -35.18 -11.05 -11.80
C ASP A 286 -36.15 -10.34 -12.75
N ASP A 287 -35.75 -10.31 -14.02
CA ASP A 287 -36.58 -9.84 -15.12
C ASP A 287 -37.64 -10.89 -15.44
N VAL A 288 -38.90 -10.47 -15.54
CA VAL A 288 -40.03 -11.36 -15.80
C VAL A 288 -40.99 -10.78 -16.83
N GLU A 289 -41.66 -11.69 -17.55
CA GLU A 289 -42.84 -11.38 -18.36
C GLU A 289 -44.08 -12.06 -17.77
N PHE A 290 -45.22 -11.37 -17.78
CA PHE A 290 -46.47 -11.83 -17.19
C PHE A 290 -47.68 -11.25 -17.92
N THR A 291 -48.85 -11.80 -17.64
CA THR A 291 -50.13 -11.26 -18.11
C THR A 291 -50.91 -10.66 -16.96
N ILE A 292 -51.55 -9.52 -17.18
CA ILE A 292 -52.37 -8.86 -16.16
C ILE A 292 -53.79 -9.42 -16.23
N LYS A 293 -54.33 -9.81 -15.07
CA LYS A 293 -55.75 -10.19 -14.92
C LYS A 293 -56.36 -9.47 -13.74
N ASP A 294 -57.63 -9.08 -13.87
CA ASP A 294 -58.40 -8.60 -12.72
C ASP A 294 -58.90 -9.79 -11.87
N ARG A 295 -58.65 -9.73 -10.57
CA ARG A 295 -59.25 -10.61 -9.57
C ARG A 295 -59.86 -9.75 -8.46
N ASN A 296 -61.19 -9.75 -8.37
CA ASN A 296 -61.96 -9.00 -7.37
C ASN A 296 -61.67 -7.49 -7.38
N GLY A 297 -61.52 -6.88 -8.57
CA GLY A 297 -61.22 -5.45 -8.71
C GLY A 297 -59.77 -5.08 -8.43
N LYS A 298 -58.86 -6.08 -8.36
CA LYS A 298 -57.42 -5.88 -8.23
C LYS A 298 -56.69 -6.54 -9.39
N GLU A 299 -55.83 -5.76 -10.04
CA GLU A 299 -54.89 -6.28 -11.03
C GLU A 299 -53.86 -7.20 -10.36
N VAL A 300 -53.73 -8.42 -10.87
CA VAL A 300 -52.72 -9.39 -10.46
C VAL A 300 -51.97 -9.93 -11.67
N ALA A 301 -50.70 -10.23 -11.49
CA ALA A 301 -49.87 -10.85 -12.50
C ALA A 301 -50.10 -12.37 -12.52
N THR A 302 -50.32 -12.91 -13.71
CA THR A 302 -50.53 -14.34 -13.98
C THR A 302 -49.66 -14.82 -15.13
N ASP A 303 -49.38 -16.12 -15.21
CA ASP A 303 -48.46 -16.68 -16.24
C ASP A 303 -47.08 -15.97 -16.24
N VAL A 304 -46.48 -15.89 -15.05
CA VAL A 304 -45.19 -15.22 -14.83
C VAL A 304 -44.06 -16.13 -15.32
N ARG A 305 -43.13 -15.62 -16.11
CA ARG A 305 -41.96 -16.36 -16.63
C ARG A 305 -40.70 -15.52 -16.51
N LEU A 306 -39.57 -16.17 -16.22
CA LEU A 306 -38.26 -15.52 -16.22
C LEU A 306 -37.86 -15.09 -17.63
N LEU A 307 -37.25 -13.91 -17.70
CA LEU A 307 -36.55 -13.37 -18.85
C LEU A 307 -35.04 -13.37 -18.60
N PRO A 308 -34.22 -13.31 -19.65
CA PRO A 308 -32.80 -13.03 -19.50
C PRO A 308 -32.58 -11.71 -18.74
N GLN A 309 -31.63 -11.69 -17.81
CA GLN A 309 -31.31 -10.50 -17.02
C GLN A 309 -30.85 -9.34 -17.93
N GLY A 310 -31.37 -8.13 -17.68
CA GLY A 310 -31.10 -6.93 -18.47
C GLY A 310 -32.07 -6.71 -19.64
N THR A 311 -33.13 -7.52 -19.75
CA THR A 311 -34.21 -7.32 -20.72
C THR A 311 -35.08 -6.13 -20.33
N VAL A 312 -35.34 -5.94 -19.03
CA VAL A 312 -36.21 -4.89 -18.52
C VAL A 312 -35.39 -3.67 -18.10
N ILE A 313 -35.65 -2.53 -18.74
CA ILE A 313 -34.98 -1.26 -18.45
C ILE A 313 -36.05 -0.24 -18.07
N PHE A 314 -36.03 0.21 -16.80
CA PHE A 314 -36.97 1.22 -16.30
C PHE A 314 -36.54 2.64 -16.62
N GLU A 315 -35.24 2.91 -16.61
CA GLU A 315 -34.69 4.25 -16.70
C GLU A 315 -33.57 4.33 -17.74
N ASP A 316 -33.50 5.48 -18.42
CA ASP A 316 -32.40 5.85 -19.30
C ASP A 316 -31.44 6.79 -18.57
N ILE A 317 -30.20 6.35 -18.38
CA ILE A 317 -29.14 7.16 -17.78
C ILE A 317 -28.40 7.92 -18.89
N SER A 318 -28.28 9.23 -18.72
CA SER A 318 -27.51 10.08 -19.64
C SER A 318 -26.05 9.62 -19.73
N ILE A 319 -25.50 9.61 -20.95
CA ILE A 319 -24.08 9.32 -21.17
C ILE A 319 -23.23 10.48 -20.63
N GLU A 320 -23.72 11.71 -20.81
CA GLU A 320 -23.10 12.92 -20.29
C GLU A 320 -23.23 13.00 -18.77
N GLN A 321 -22.18 13.50 -18.15
CA GLN A 321 -22.15 13.85 -16.75
C GLN A 321 -22.34 15.37 -16.61
N PHE A 322 -23.13 15.75 -15.62
CA PHE A 322 -23.46 17.14 -15.31
C PHE A 322 -22.81 17.53 -13.99
N GLU A 323 -22.48 18.81 -13.86
CA GLU A 323 -22.03 19.41 -12.62
C GLU A 323 -23.18 20.20 -12.00
N GLY A 324 -23.22 20.24 -10.67
CA GLY A 324 -24.28 20.94 -9.95
C GLY A 324 -23.94 21.14 -8.49
N THR A 325 -24.90 21.70 -7.77
CA THR A 325 -24.79 22.00 -6.36
C THR A 325 -25.88 21.30 -5.56
N VAL A 326 -25.52 20.67 -4.45
CA VAL A 326 -26.50 20.10 -3.52
C VAL A 326 -27.27 21.22 -2.83
N VAL A 327 -28.59 21.28 -3.07
CA VAL A 327 -29.49 22.26 -2.44
C VAL A 327 -30.08 21.70 -1.16
N LYS A 328 -30.37 20.40 -1.14
CA LYS A 328 -30.97 19.72 0.01
C LYS A 328 -30.41 18.31 0.15
N VAL A 329 -29.88 18.00 1.32
CA VAL A 329 -29.35 16.67 1.66
C VAL A 329 -30.46 15.70 2.07
N ILE A 330 -30.18 14.40 1.95
CA ILE A 330 -31.06 13.34 2.45
C ILE A 330 -30.97 13.30 3.98
N PRO A 331 -32.10 13.41 4.71
CA PRO A 331 -32.07 13.31 6.16
C PRO A 331 -31.67 11.89 6.61
N LYS A 332 -30.60 11.76 7.41
CA LYS A 332 -30.12 10.45 7.93
C LYS A 332 -31.10 9.76 8.87
N VAL A 333 -32.06 10.50 9.44
CA VAL A 333 -33.13 9.94 10.30
C VAL A 333 -34.47 10.14 9.60
N PRO A 334 -35.16 9.08 9.18
CA PRO A 334 -36.49 9.18 8.60
C PRO A 334 -37.44 9.76 9.65
N THR A 335 -37.90 10.99 9.44
CA THR A 335 -39.00 11.53 10.25
C THR A 335 -40.27 10.72 9.94
N LYS A 336 -41.12 10.46 10.94
CA LYS A 336 -42.35 9.65 10.78
C LYS A 336 -43.30 10.09 9.64
N ASN A 337 -43.08 11.26 9.05
CA ASN A 337 -43.88 11.85 7.97
C ASN A 337 -43.14 11.97 6.61
N GLN A 338 -41.95 11.38 6.45
CA GLN A 338 -41.28 11.38 5.14
C GLN A 338 -41.81 10.25 4.25
N ASN A 339 -42.69 10.63 3.32
CA ASN A 339 -43.21 9.77 2.24
C ASN A 339 -42.54 10.04 0.88
N ASP A 340 -41.60 10.98 0.79
CA ASP A 340 -40.88 11.28 -0.46
C ASP A 340 -39.73 10.25 -0.64
N PRO A 341 -39.78 9.37 -1.66
CA PRO A 341 -38.74 8.38 -1.91
C PRO A 341 -37.42 9.00 -2.37
N LEU A 342 -37.43 10.24 -2.86
CA LEU A 342 -36.25 10.95 -3.35
C LEU A 342 -36.14 12.30 -2.62
N PRO A 343 -35.79 12.34 -1.32
CA PRO A 343 -35.91 13.55 -0.50
C PRO A 343 -34.80 14.60 -0.75
N GLY A 344 -33.69 14.22 -1.41
CA GLY A 344 -32.58 15.10 -1.73
C GLY A 344 -32.87 15.98 -2.96
N ARG A 345 -32.22 17.13 -3.08
CA ARG A 345 -32.34 18.05 -4.23
C ARG A 345 -30.98 18.58 -4.68
N ILE A 346 -30.75 18.59 -5.99
CA ILE A 346 -29.57 19.15 -6.64
C ILE A 346 -30.04 20.24 -7.60
N SER A 347 -29.34 21.36 -7.64
CA SER A 347 -29.51 22.41 -8.65
C SER A 347 -28.39 22.32 -9.66
N ALA A 348 -28.72 22.26 -10.94
CA ALA A 348 -27.73 22.23 -12.02
C ALA A 348 -28.23 23.02 -13.22
N ARG A 349 -27.28 23.61 -13.95
CA ARG A 349 -27.57 24.28 -15.21
C ARG A 349 -27.40 23.30 -16.36
N ILE A 350 -28.51 22.83 -16.91
CA ILE A 350 -28.53 21.85 -17.99
C ILE A 350 -28.91 22.60 -19.27
N GLY A 351 -27.94 22.73 -20.19
CA GLY A 351 -28.07 23.61 -21.36
C GLY A 351 -28.18 25.08 -20.95
N PHE A 352 -29.33 25.69 -21.23
CA PHE A 352 -29.62 27.10 -20.87
C PHE A 352 -30.61 27.25 -19.71
N THR A 353 -31.03 26.14 -19.11
CA THR A 353 -32.05 26.13 -18.04
C THR A 353 -31.45 25.65 -16.72
N ASP A 354 -31.75 26.38 -15.65
CA ASP A 354 -31.51 25.89 -14.30
C ASP A 354 -32.62 24.89 -13.93
N LYS A 355 -32.22 23.68 -13.57
CA LYS A 355 -33.12 22.59 -13.17
C LYS A 355 -32.81 22.15 -11.75
N GLU A 356 -33.85 21.83 -11.00
CA GLU A 356 -33.75 21.17 -9.71
C GLU A 356 -34.13 19.69 -9.88
N LEU A 357 -33.19 18.80 -9.57
CA LEU A 357 -33.35 17.35 -9.74
C LEU A 357 -33.42 16.65 -8.37
N PRO A 358 -34.40 15.77 -8.15
CA PRO A 358 -34.48 14.97 -6.94
C PRO A 358 -33.46 13.83 -6.95
N PHE A 359 -33.07 13.35 -5.77
CA PHE A 359 -32.26 12.14 -5.60
C PHE A 359 -32.54 11.42 -4.28
N GLY A 360 -32.30 10.11 -4.27
CA GLY A 360 -32.45 9.21 -3.14
C GLY A 360 -31.12 8.62 -2.65
N GLU A 361 -31.18 7.77 -1.63
CA GLU A 361 -29.99 7.23 -0.97
C GLU A 361 -29.17 6.29 -1.88
N LYS A 362 -29.84 5.64 -2.85
CA LYS A 362 -29.20 4.76 -3.83
C LYS A 362 -28.50 5.51 -4.97
N ASP A 363 -28.65 6.83 -5.02
CA ASP A 363 -28.22 7.65 -6.15
C ASP A 363 -26.81 8.21 -5.97
N THR A 364 -26.26 8.08 -4.76
CA THR A 364 -24.89 8.47 -4.44
C THR A 364 -23.92 7.33 -4.76
N LYS A 365 -22.87 7.63 -5.50
CA LYS A 365 -21.84 6.67 -5.91
C LYS A 365 -20.95 6.24 -4.75
N SER A 366 -20.63 7.17 -3.84
CA SER A 366 -19.89 6.90 -2.61
C SER A 366 -20.79 7.09 -1.38
N LYS A 367 -20.36 6.51 -0.26
CA LYS A 367 -21.05 6.65 1.05
C LYS A 367 -20.56 7.88 1.84
N VAL A 368 -19.85 8.79 1.18
CA VAL A 368 -19.35 10.02 1.80
C VAL A 368 -20.53 10.93 2.13
N THR A 369 -20.45 11.62 3.27
CA THR A 369 -21.51 12.56 3.65
C THR A 369 -21.57 13.77 2.70
N LEU A 370 -22.68 13.90 1.97
CA LEU A 370 -23.08 15.11 1.25
C LEU A 370 -23.58 16.19 2.20
N LEU A 371 -23.27 17.45 1.91
CA LEU A 371 -23.64 18.66 2.64
C LEU A 371 -24.25 19.66 1.65
N GLU A 372 -25.06 20.59 2.17
CA GLU A 372 -25.62 21.67 1.36
C GLU A 372 -24.51 22.58 0.83
N GLY A 373 -24.59 22.94 -0.45
CA GLY A 373 -23.58 23.72 -1.15
C GLY A 373 -22.47 22.90 -1.79
N ASP A 374 -22.47 21.56 -1.66
CA ASP A 374 -21.46 20.74 -2.31
C ASP A 374 -21.46 20.87 -3.81
N HIS A 375 -20.28 21.01 -4.39
CA HIS A 375 -20.06 20.85 -5.82
C HIS A 375 -19.93 19.37 -6.15
N ILE A 376 -20.78 18.89 -7.05
CA ILE A 376 -20.92 17.47 -7.36
C ILE A 376 -20.97 17.23 -8.86
N GLN A 377 -20.67 16.00 -9.24
CA GLN A 377 -20.88 15.47 -10.58
C GLN A 377 -21.94 14.36 -10.52
N PHE A 378 -22.82 14.30 -11.51
CA PHE A 378 -23.91 13.32 -11.54
C PHE A 378 -24.36 13.02 -12.98
N ASN A 379 -25.15 11.97 -13.18
CA ASN A 379 -25.89 11.69 -14.41
C ASN A 379 -27.39 11.94 -14.21
N ILE A 380 -28.11 12.23 -15.28
CA ILE A 380 -29.57 12.34 -15.25
C ILE A 380 -30.14 10.96 -15.60
N SER A 381 -30.92 10.38 -14.70
CA SER A 381 -31.73 9.20 -14.98
C SER A 381 -33.14 9.63 -15.31
N THR A 382 -33.69 9.17 -16.44
CA THR A 382 -35.06 9.45 -16.87
C THR A 382 -35.88 8.18 -16.85
N ASP A 383 -36.91 8.09 -16.00
CA ASP A 383 -37.81 6.95 -16.00
C ASP A 383 -38.64 6.92 -17.29
N ARG A 384 -38.67 5.78 -17.97
CA ARG A 384 -39.32 5.62 -19.27
C ARG A 384 -40.85 5.70 -19.17
N ARG A 385 -41.42 5.45 -17.99
CA ARG A 385 -42.86 5.30 -17.73
C ARG A 385 -43.53 6.64 -17.49
N ASP A 386 -42.99 7.44 -16.57
CA ASP A 386 -43.57 8.73 -16.17
C ASP A 386 -42.75 9.95 -16.63
N LYS A 387 -41.58 9.73 -17.24
CA LYS A 387 -40.63 10.76 -17.69
C LYS A 387 -40.03 11.57 -16.55
N LEU A 388 -40.05 11.05 -15.33
CA LEU A 388 -39.42 11.68 -14.19
C LEU A 388 -37.90 11.67 -14.35
N GLU A 389 -37.30 12.85 -14.34
CA GLU A 389 -35.85 13.02 -14.30
C GLU A 389 -35.38 13.10 -12.84
N ARG A 390 -34.31 12.37 -12.51
CA ARG A 390 -33.63 12.41 -11.21
C ARG A 390 -32.12 12.38 -11.38
N ALA A 391 -31.39 12.87 -10.39
CA ALA A 391 -29.94 12.75 -10.37
C ALA A 391 -29.53 11.35 -9.86
N THR A 392 -28.54 10.75 -10.52
CA THR A 392 -27.94 9.45 -10.15
C THR A 392 -26.43 9.49 -10.32
N ASN A 393 -25.71 8.48 -9.84
CA ASN A 393 -24.25 8.41 -9.85
C ASN A 393 -23.59 9.66 -9.26
N ILE A 394 -24.18 10.22 -8.20
CA ILE A 394 -23.75 11.47 -7.59
C ILE A 394 -22.41 11.25 -6.88
N ASP A 395 -21.42 12.07 -7.22
CA ASP A 395 -20.07 12.03 -6.65
C ASP A 395 -19.60 13.45 -6.30
N ILE A 396 -18.81 13.58 -5.24
CA ILE A 396 -18.32 14.89 -4.78
C ILE A 396 -17.10 15.29 -5.61
N LEU A 397 -17.08 16.53 -6.11
CA LEU A 397 -15.93 17.04 -6.84
C LEU A 397 -14.84 17.57 -5.89
N PRO A 398 -13.54 17.44 -6.23
CA PRO A 398 -12.43 17.87 -5.37
C PRO A 398 -12.42 19.36 -5.03
N ASP A 399 -13.02 20.19 -5.89
CA ASP A 399 -13.11 21.64 -5.72
C ASP A 399 -14.30 22.08 -4.86
N THR A 400 -15.12 21.14 -4.37
CA THR A 400 -16.26 21.43 -3.47
C THR A 400 -15.85 22.32 -2.29
N PHE A 401 -14.64 22.12 -1.75
CA PHE A 401 -14.12 22.87 -0.60
C PHE A 401 -13.84 24.35 -0.87
N ASN A 402 -13.83 24.76 -2.15
CA ASN A 402 -13.76 26.17 -2.52
C ASN A 402 -15.13 26.87 -2.45
N PHE A 403 -16.21 26.08 -2.54
CA PHE A 403 -17.59 26.56 -2.56
C PHE A 403 -18.27 26.37 -1.20
N THR A 404 -17.95 25.28 -0.50
CA THR A 404 -18.43 25.03 0.84
C THR A 404 -17.65 25.90 1.83
N LYS A 405 -18.36 26.64 2.68
CA LYS A 405 -17.74 27.43 3.77
C LYS A 405 -17.41 26.55 4.99
N GLU A 406 -17.10 25.28 4.76
CA GLU A 406 -16.87 24.31 5.82
C GLU A 406 -15.49 24.51 6.46
N THR A 407 -15.41 24.28 7.78
CA THR A 407 -14.14 24.36 8.50
C THR A 407 -13.41 23.03 8.39
N ARG A 408 -12.31 23.04 7.64
CA ARG A 408 -11.43 21.88 7.44
C ARG A 408 -10.38 21.84 8.54
N GLU A 409 -10.35 20.76 9.29
CA GLU A 409 -9.39 20.50 10.35
C GLU A 409 -8.34 19.49 9.92
N MET A 410 -7.17 19.59 10.51
CA MET A 410 -6.04 18.72 10.24
C MET A 410 -5.77 17.79 11.41
N GLY A 411 -5.20 16.62 11.10
CA GLY A 411 -4.83 15.65 12.10
C GLY A 411 -4.06 14.47 11.53
N VAL A 412 -3.75 13.52 12.40
CA VAL A 412 -3.01 12.30 12.05
C VAL A 412 -3.81 11.08 12.48
N ILE A 413 -3.85 10.05 11.63
CA ILE A 413 -4.51 8.78 11.97
C ILE A 413 -3.80 8.14 13.17
N ALA A 414 -4.51 8.08 14.30
CA ALA A 414 -3.98 7.56 15.56
C ALA A 414 -4.25 6.06 15.74
N ALA A 415 -5.37 5.57 15.21
CA ALA A 415 -5.74 4.16 15.27
C ALA A 415 -6.68 3.79 14.12
N ILE A 416 -6.53 2.55 13.65
CA ILE A 416 -7.41 1.92 12.67
C ILE A 416 -7.99 0.63 13.27
N ARG A 417 -9.26 0.37 12.97
CA ARG A 417 -10.05 -0.81 13.32
C ARG A 417 -10.91 -1.24 12.12
N ASP A 418 -11.60 -2.36 12.23
CA ASP A 418 -12.45 -2.87 11.15
C ASP A 418 -13.63 -1.91 10.90
N GLY A 419 -13.61 -1.22 9.76
CA GLY A 419 -14.68 -0.29 9.36
C GLY A 419 -14.51 1.16 9.83
N PHE A 420 -13.63 1.45 10.79
CA PHE A 420 -13.53 2.78 11.40
C PHE A 420 -12.14 3.10 11.95
N GLY A 421 -11.91 4.37 12.31
CA GLY A 421 -10.65 4.81 12.90
C GLY A 421 -10.80 6.01 13.84
N PHE A 422 -9.65 6.46 14.34
CA PHE A 422 -9.53 7.62 15.22
C PHE A 422 -8.43 8.56 14.74
N ILE A 423 -8.73 9.84 14.65
CA ILE A 423 -7.82 10.92 14.26
C ILE A 423 -7.37 11.67 15.52
N LYS A 424 -6.07 11.84 15.68
CA LYS A 424 -5.49 12.80 16.63
C LYS A 424 -5.53 14.17 15.95
N CYS A 425 -6.40 15.05 16.41
CA CYS A 425 -6.60 16.38 15.85
C CYS A 425 -5.48 17.32 16.25
N VAL A 426 -5.18 18.29 15.39
CA VAL A 426 -4.26 19.38 15.72
C VAL A 426 -4.89 20.30 16.77
N ASP A 427 -6.17 20.65 16.59
CA ASP A 427 -6.83 21.70 17.40
C ASP A 427 -7.77 21.15 18.49
N ARG A 428 -7.81 19.82 18.71
CA ARG A 428 -8.69 19.19 19.72
C ARG A 428 -7.99 18.16 20.61
N ASP A 429 -8.43 18.10 21.87
CA ASP A 429 -7.95 17.16 22.89
C ASP A 429 -8.48 15.74 22.69
N ALA A 430 -9.75 15.62 22.31
CA ALA A 430 -10.38 14.34 22.07
C ALA A 430 -9.97 13.77 20.70
N ARG A 431 -9.75 12.44 20.66
CA ARG A 431 -9.60 11.74 19.38
C ARG A 431 -10.92 11.75 18.63
N MET A 432 -10.88 12.15 17.37
CA MET A 432 -12.05 12.20 16.52
C MET A 432 -12.30 10.85 15.86
N PHE A 433 -13.49 10.30 16.08
CA PHE A 433 -13.93 9.07 15.43
C PHE A 433 -14.26 9.34 13.96
N PHE A 434 -14.01 8.37 13.09
CA PHE A 434 -14.49 8.37 11.72
C PHE A 434 -14.79 6.96 11.21
N HIS A 435 -15.65 6.86 10.18
CA HIS A 435 -15.94 5.62 9.47
C HIS A 435 -15.22 5.63 8.10
N PHE A 436 -14.81 4.47 7.58
CA PHE A 436 -14.10 4.39 6.29
C PHE A 436 -14.94 4.86 5.09
N SER A 437 -16.27 4.89 5.22
CA SER A 437 -17.15 5.47 4.18
C SER A 437 -16.94 6.97 3.97
N GLU A 438 -16.33 7.66 4.93
CA GLU A 438 -16.10 9.10 4.86
C GLU A 438 -14.78 9.46 4.18
N VAL A 439 -13.98 8.48 3.74
CA VAL A 439 -12.73 8.73 3.02
C VAL A 439 -13.07 9.07 1.57
N LEU A 440 -12.63 10.25 1.10
CA LEU A 440 -12.94 10.78 -0.23
C LEU A 440 -12.17 10.08 -1.35
N GLU A 441 -10.99 9.57 -1.04
CA GLU A 441 -10.10 8.93 -2.01
C GLU A 441 -10.15 7.40 -1.82
N GLU A 442 -9.98 6.64 -2.91
CA GLU A 442 -9.89 5.17 -2.85
C GLU A 442 -8.61 4.67 -2.15
N SER A 443 -7.68 5.58 -1.85
CA SER A 443 -6.43 5.31 -1.15
C SER A 443 -6.68 4.77 0.26
N GLN A 444 -6.11 3.59 0.56
CA GLN A 444 -6.14 3.06 1.92
C GLN A 444 -5.40 3.99 2.90
N LEU A 445 -6.09 4.34 3.99
CA LEU A 445 -5.51 5.07 5.10
C LEU A 445 -4.69 4.13 5.99
N HIS A 446 -3.55 4.62 6.47
CA HIS A 446 -2.66 3.93 7.38
C HIS A 446 -2.45 4.75 8.67
N ILE A 447 -2.03 4.08 9.74
CA ILE A 447 -1.66 4.77 10.99
C ILE A 447 -0.49 5.71 10.70
N SER A 448 -0.55 6.92 11.27
CA SER A 448 0.38 8.02 11.03
C SER A 448 0.19 8.77 9.70
N ASP A 449 -0.80 8.41 8.88
CA ASP A 449 -1.16 9.24 7.73
C ASP A 449 -1.72 10.58 8.21
N GLU A 450 -1.31 11.64 7.52
CA GLU A 450 -1.80 12.99 7.72
C GLU A 450 -3.10 13.16 6.93
N VAL A 451 -4.10 13.78 7.56
CA VAL A 451 -5.43 13.93 6.99
C VAL A 451 -6.02 15.29 7.26
N GLU A 452 -6.86 15.72 6.33
CA GLU A 452 -7.76 16.85 6.47
C GLU A 452 -9.20 16.35 6.46
N PHE A 453 -10.06 16.89 7.31
CA PHE A 453 -11.42 16.42 7.48
C PHE A 453 -12.34 17.54 7.98
N THR A 454 -13.64 17.30 7.92
CA THR A 454 -14.65 18.21 8.45
C THR A 454 -15.27 17.57 9.68
N VAL A 455 -15.56 18.36 10.71
CA VAL A 455 -16.19 17.84 11.93
C VAL A 455 -17.66 18.18 11.95
N VAL A 456 -18.49 17.15 12.04
CA VAL A 456 -19.95 17.25 12.04
C VAL A 456 -20.49 16.59 13.32
N PRO A 457 -21.53 17.16 13.96
CA PRO A 457 -22.24 16.51 15.04
C PRO A 457 -22.85 15.19 14.58
N ASP A 458 -22.70 14.14 15.38
CA ASP A 458 -23.34 12.86 15.17
C ASP A 458 -24.87 13.02 15.26
N MET A 459 -25.55 12.64 14.20
CA MET A 459 -27.01 12.78 14.09
C MET A 459 -27.76 11.88 15.10
N LEU A 460 -27.15 10.77 15.53
CA LEU A 460 -27.72 9.90 16.56
C LEU A 460 -27.48 10.42 17.98
N SER A 461 -26.48 11.28 18.16
CA SER A 461 -26.14 11.89 19.43
C SER A 461 -25.52 13.27 19.22
N ALA A 462 -26.35 14.32 19.26
CA ALA A 462 -25.90 15.70 19.01
C ALA A 462 -24.78 16.19 19.96
N GLN A 463 -24.47 15.45 21.03
CA GLN A 463 -23.37 15.69 21.96
C GLN A 463 -22.03 15.05 21.52
N ARG A 464 -22.03 14.22 20.48
CA ARG A 464 -20.84 13.51 19.99
C ARG A 464 -20.51 14.03 18.61
N ASN A 465 -19.25 14.39 18.36
CA ASN A 465 -18.79 14.80 17.05
C ASN A 465 -18.04 13.64 16.36
N HIS A 466 -18.07 13.59 15.03
CA HIS A 466 -17.22 12.70 14.24
C HIS A 466 -16.62 13.45 13.04
N ALA A 467 -15.56 12.89 12.48
CA ALA A 467 -14.91 13.40 11.28
C ALA A 467 -15.55 12.78 10.02
N VAL A 468 -15.87 13.63 9.05
CA VAL A 468 -16.38 13.28 7.72
C VAL A 468 -15.45 13.83 6.63
N ARG A 469 -15.62 13.39 5.38
CA ARG A 469 -14.91 13.95 4.21
C ARG A 469 -13.40 13.95 4.36
N ILE A 470 -12.86 12.80 4.72
CA ILE A 470 -11.46 12.62 5.06
C ILE A 470 -10.66 12.58 3.77
N LYS A 471 -9.73 13.51 3.66
CA LYS A 471 -8.77 13.62 2.58
C LYS A 471 -7.38 13.32 3.13
N LYS A 472 -6.63 12.46 2.45
CA LYS A 472 -5.24 12.20 2.81
C LYS A 472 -4.36 13.37 2.36
N LEU A 473 -3.43 13.78 3.22
CA LEU A 473 -2.47 14.85 2.96
C LEU A 473 -1.06 14.28 2.71
N PRO A 474 -0.22 15.01 1.94
CA PRO A 474 1.21 14.72 1.88
C PRO A 474 1.85 14.76 3.26
N LYS A 475 2.85 13.91 3.51
CA LYS A 475 3.60 13.90 4.77
C LYS A 475 4.32 15.24 5.00
N GLY A 476 4.27 15.74 6.23
CA GLY A 476 4.86 17.01 6.66
C GLY A 476 3.94 18.22 6.52
N THR A 477 2.67 18.03 6.10
CA THR A 477 1.68 19.10 5.99
C THR A 477 1.10 19.47 7.35
N VAL A 478 0.85 18.46 8.19
CA VAL A 478 0.20 18.61 9.49
C VAL A 478 1.25 18.91 10.56
N SER A 479 1.22 20.14 11.09
CA SER A 479 2.00 20.52 12.26
C SER A 479 1.12 20.75 13.48
N PHE A 480 1.42 20.01 14.55
CA PHE A 480 0.83 20.21 15.89
C PHE A 480 1.38 21.44 16.61
N HIS A 481 2.44 22.05 16.08
CA HIS A 481 3.13 23.15 16.71
C HIS A 481 3.39 24.30 15.73
N THR A 482 3.41 25.52 16.24
CA THR A 482 3.86 26.71 15.53
C THR A 482 5.18 27.15 16.14
N GLN A 483 6.27 27.03 15.39
CA GLN A 483 7.57 27.53 15.83
C GLN A 483 7.76 28.97 15.35
N SER A 484 8.11 29.86 16.27
CA SER A 484 8.49 31.23 15.95
C SER A 484 9.81 31.26 15.18
N GLU A 485 9.86 32.04 14.10
CA GLU A 485 11.08 32.32 13.35
C GLU A 485 12.05 33.21 14.15
N GLN A 486 11.55 33.94 15.15
CA GLN A 486 12.35 34.79 16.01
C GLN A 486 13.19 33.96 16.98
N ARG A 487 14.45 34.35 17.11
CA ARG A 487 15.37 33.87 18.15
C ARG A 487 15.30 34.81 19.35
N PHE A 488 14.97 34.25 20.50
CA PHE A 488 14.92 34.94 21.78
C PHE A 488 16.20 34.65 22.55
N MET A 489 16.64 35.64 23.33
CA MET A 489 17.71 35.46 24.30
C MET A 489 17.12 35.50 25.71
N GLY A 490 17.52 34.54 26.53
CA GLY A 490 17.06 34.43 27.91
C GLY A 490 18.14 33.94 28.85
N VAL A 491 17.78 33.85 30.12
CA VAL A 491 18.60 33.32 31.21
C VAL A 491 17.84 32.17 31.86
N VAL A 492 18.53 31.06 32.09
CA VAL A 492 17.94 29.89 32.75
C VAL A 492 17.65 30.24 34.21
N GLU A 493 16.39 30.18 34.61
CA GLU A 493 15.94 30.48 35.98
C GLU A 493 15.79 29.19 36.81
N LYS A 494 15.38 28.10 36.16
CA LYS A 494 15.21 26.79 36.78
C LYS A 494 15.79 25.71 35.87
N GLU A 495 16.71 24.91 36.40
CA GLU A 495 17.26 23.73 35.72
C GLU A 495 16.26 22.58 35.68
N VAL A 496 16.40 21.70 34.70
CA VAL A 496 15.71 20.40 34.69
C VAL A 496 16.36 19.49 35.74
N ALA A 497 15.61 19.04 36.74
CA ALA A 497 16.10 18.07 37.71
C ALA A 497 16.41 16.73 37.00
N VAL A 498 17.69 16.37 36.87
CA VAL A 498 18.07 15.05 36.36
C VAL A 498 18.02 14.08 37.54
N THR A 499 16.87 13.46 37.77
CA THR A 499 16.80 12.30 38.66
C THR A 499 17.62 11.16 38.06
N ALA A 500 18.77 10.87 38.69
CA ALA A 500 19.67 9.78 38.33
C ALA A 500 18.90 8.45 38.29
N LYS A 501 18.83 7.83 37.10
CA LYS A 501 18.22 6.52 36.87
C LYS A 501 19.03 5.40 37.52
N ASN A 502 18.87 5.21 38.83
CA ASN A 502 19.21 3.97 39.53
C ASN A 502 17.97 3.43 40.24
N ALA A 503 17.04 2.86 39.47
CA ALA A 503 16.00 2.00 40.00
C ALA A 503 15.67 0.91 38.97
N SER A 504 15.93 -0.35 39.33
CA SER A 504 15.65 -1.55 38.54
C SER A 504 14.14 -1.75 38.31
N PRO A 505 13.70 -2.28 37.16
CA PRO A 505 12.27 -2.48 36.91
C PRO A 505 11.80 -3.82 37.47
N THR A 506 11.13 -3.82 38.62
CA THR A 506 10.29 -4.96 39.05
C THR A 506 8.88 -4.77 38.50
N LYS A 507 8.41 -5.79 37.76
CA LYS A 507 7.05 -5.87 37.19
C LYS A 507 5.99 -5.89 38.30
N GLY A 508 5.04 -4.96 38.23
CA GLY A 508 3.77 -5.03 38.94
C GLY A 508 2.65 -4.51 38.03
N LYS A 509 1.72 -5.38 37.64
CA LYS A 509 0.48 -5.04 36.95
C LYS A 509 -0.46 -4.38 37.96
N GLU A 510 -0.88 -3.14 37.70
CA GLU A 510 -2.25 -2.74 38.04
C GLU A 510 -2.75 -1.63 37.10
N LYS A 511 -4.02 -1.75 36.73
CA LYS A 511 -4.73 -0.94 35.74
C LYS A 511 -5.26 0.34 36.39
N GLY A 512 -5.27 1.44 35.62
CA GLY A 512 -6.35 2.43 35.72
C GLY A 512 -6.04 3.76 36.42
N LYS A 513 -5.18 4.58 35.81
CA LYS A 513 -5.35 6.04 35.63
C LYS A 513 -4.07 6.55 34.96
N VAL A 514 -4.19 7.09 33.75
CA VAL A 514 -3.08 7.87 33.17
C VAL A 514 -3.06 9.18 33.95
N VAL A 515 -2.33 9.20 35.07
CA VAL A 515 -1.82 10.46 35.61
C VAL A 515 -0.66 10.81 34.70
N GLU A 516 -0.81 11.89 33.93
CA GLU A 516 0.30 12.49 33.20
C GLU A 516 1.45 12.66 34.19
N LYS A 517 2.54 11.93 33.94
CA LYS A 517 3.77 12.10 34.68
C LYS A 517 4.27 13.50 34.29
N GLU A 518 4.01 14.49 35.13
CA GLU A 518 4.54 15.85 34.98
C GLU A 518 6.01 15.72 34.64
N SER A 519 6.35 16.10 33.41
CA SER A 519 7.73 16.09 32.97
C SER A 519 8.43 17.14 33.80
N GLU A 520 9.58 16.83 34.42
CA GLU A 520 10.35 17.84 35.14
C GLU A 520 10.86 18.86 34.10
N GLU A 521 10.15 19.98 33.95
CA GLU A 521 10.47 21.06 33.00
C GLU A 521 11.38 22.10 33.68
N GLY A 522 12.35 22.60 32.91
CA GLY A 522 13.17 23.76 33.28
C GLY A 522 12.47 25.05 32.86
N VAL A 523 12.95 26.20 33.32
CA VAL A 523 12.36 27.52 33.02
C VAL A 523 13.45 28.47 32.54
N ILE A 524 13.18 29.16 31.43
CA ILE A 524 14.00 30.25 30.89
C ILE A 524 13.23 31.57 31.07
N ALA A 525 13.86 32.55 31.70
CA ALA A 525 13.37 33.93 31.76
C ALA A 525 13.94 34.71 30.57
N TYR A 526 13.09 35.44 29.83
CA TYR A 526 13.49 36.25 28.69
C TYR A 526 12.74 37.58 28.68
N GLU A 527 13.18 38.52 27.86
CA GLU A 527 12.55 39.82 27.72
C GLU A 527 12.08 40.02 26.28
N ASP A 528 10.81 40.38 26.13
CA ASP A 528 10.22 40.74 24.84
C ASP A 528 9.50 42.09 24.97
N CYS A 529 9.84 43.02 24.08
CA CYS A 529 9.31 44.40 24.06
C CYS A 529 9.36 45.13 25.43
N GLY A 530 10.36 44.86 26.26
CA GLY A 530 10.52 45.46 27.59
C GLY A 530 9.76 44.75 28.72
N VAL A 531 9.09 43.63 28.43
CA VAL A 531 8.35 42.82 29.40
C VAL A 531 9.13 41.54 29.69
N LYS A 532 9.36 41.26 30.98
CA LYS A 532 9.97 40.00 31.42
C LYS A 532 8.93 38.88 31.39
N LEU A 533 9.25 37.81 30.66
CA LEU A 533 8.44 36.63 30.46
C LEU A 533 9.23 35.38 30.84
N THR A 534 8.54 34.27 31.06
CA THR A 534 9.15 32.96 31.33
C THR A 534 8.57 31.92 30.39
N VAL A 535 9.40 30.99 29.93
CA VAL A 535 8.98 29.88 29.05
C VAL A 535 9.57 28.57 29.56
N PRO A 536 8.78 27.48 29.61
CA PRO A 536 9.29 26.17 29.99
C PRO A 536 10.18 25.58 28.89
N TYR A 537 11.13 24.73 29.28
CA TYR A 537 11.95 23.97 28.35
C TYR A 537 12.21 22.54 28.80
N HIS A 538 12.56 21.68 27.84
CA HIS A 538 12.89 20.29 28.10
C HIS A 538 14.29 19.92 27.58
N VAL A 539 14.87 18.86 28.17
CA VAL A 539 16.20 18.35 27.80
C VAL A 539 16.29 17.91 26.34
N LYS A 540 15.18 17.40 25.78
CA LYS A 540 15.11 16.96 24.37
C LYS A 540 15.28 18.08 23.35
N ASP A 541 15.07 19.33 23.77
CA ASP A 541 15.04 20.51 22.90
C ASP A 541 16.36 21.33 22.97
N LEU A 542 17.39 20.77 23.62
CA LEU A 542 18.74 21.36 23.74
C LEU A 542 19.62 21.05 22.51
N GLU A 543 20.29 22.08 21.99
CA GLU A 543 21.29 21.98 20.92
C GLU A 543 22.71 22.02 21.50
N GLY A 544 23.49 20.97 21.23
CA GLY A 544 24.84 20.77 21.77
C GLY A 544 24.82 20.11 23.16
N GLY A 545 25.77 19.22 23.43
CA GLY A 545 25.75 18.28 24.58
C GLY A 545 25.89 18.90 25.98
N GLY A 546 25.62 20.20 26.17
CA GLY A 546 25.69 20.88 27.46
C GLY A 546 24.31 21.14 28.06
N HIS A 547 24.06 20.65 29.28
CA HIS A 547 22.87 21.02 30.05
C HIS A 547 23.00 22.49 30.53
N PRO A 548 21.98 23.35 30.30
CA PRO A 548 21.97 24.71 30.80
C PRO A 548 21.89 24.74 32.34
N GLN A 549 22.68 25.58 32.97
CA GLN A 549 22.67 25.82 34.42
C GLN A 549 21.92 27.11 34.78
N VAL A 550 21.40 27.23 36.01
CA VAL A 550 20.77 28.46 36.50
C VAL A 550 21.75 29.62 36.33
N GLY A 551 21.32 30.66 35.62
CA GLY A 551 22.13 31.83 35.29
C GLY A 551 22.86 31.76 33.94
N ASP A 552 22.80 30.65 33.20
CA ASP A 552 23.35 30.57 31.85
C ASP A 552 22.51 31.39 30.87
N LYS A 553 23.19 32.12 29.98
CA LYS A 553 22.54 32.80 28.86
C LYS A 553 22.29 31.81 27.73
N VAL A 554 21.06 31.76 27.25
CA VAL A 554 20.61 30.85 26.20
C VAL A 554 19.94 31.61 25.06
N GLU A 555 20.14 31.15 23.84
CA GLU A 555 19.37 31.49 22.66
C GLU A 555 18.36 30.38 22.39
N PHE A 556 17.13 30.70 22.04
CA PHE A 556 16.09 29.71 21.76
C PHE A 556 15.01 30.27 20.82
N SER A 557 14.15 29.41 20.28
CA SER A 557 12.91 29.79 19.61
C SER A 557 11.72 29.37 20.45
N ILE A 558 10.59 30.08 20.33
CA ILE A 558 9.35 29.68 21.01
C ILE A 558 8.57 28.74 20.10
N ASN A 559 8.19 27.58 20.62
CA ASN A 559 7.30 26.65 19.97
C ASN A 559 5.96 26.62 20.71
N GLU A 560 4.87 26.87 20.00
CA GLU A 560 3.53 26.89 20.55
C GLU A 560 2.75 25.66 20.09
N VAL A 561 2.23 24.88 21.04
CA VAL A 561 1.31 23.80 20.74
C VAL A 561 -0.03 24.41 20.31
N LYS A 562 -0.40 24.30 19.03
CA LYS A 562 -1.62 24.94 18.48
C LYS A 562 -2.89 24.62 19.28
N ARG A 563 -2.99 23.38 19.77
CA ARG A 563 -4.11 22.88 20.60
C ARG A 563 -4.30 23.62 21.91
N THR A 564 -3.22 23.82 22.67
CA THR A 564 -3.29 24.28 24.07
C THR A 564 -2.85 25.73 24.23
N GLY A 565 -2.24 26.32 23.19
CA GLY A 565 -1.50 27.58 23.29
C GLY A 565 -0.28 27.48 24.21
N GLN A 566 0.09 26.28 24.66
CA GLN A 566 1.23 26.12 25.56
C GLN A 566 2.51 26.35 24.78
N GLN A 567 3.30 27.29 25.28
CA GLN A 567 4.58 27.66 24.69
C GLN A 567 5.71 26.94 25.40
N SER A 568 6.69 26.47 24.65
CA SER A 568 7.94 25.92 25.16
C SER A 568 9.13 26.45 24.36
N ALA A 569 10.28 26.58 25.00
CA ALA A 569 11.52 26.90 24.29
C ALA A 569 12.04 25.67 23.55
N VAL A 570 12.45 25.87 22.30
CA VAL A 570 13.08 24.85 21.44
C VAL A 570 14.33 25.40 20.76
N SER A 571 15.16 24.52 20.19
CA SER A 571 16.43 24.90 19.57
C SER A 571 17.32 25.70 20.52
N ILE A 572 17.42 25.23 21.76
CA ILE A 572 18.04 25.98 22.86
C ILE A 572 19.55 25.80 22.80
N ARG A 573 20.26 26.91 22.63
CA ARG A 573 21.72 26.96 22.56
C ARG A 573 22.28 27.79 23.71
N VAL A 574 23.20 27.23 24.47
CA VAL A 574 23.89 27.97 25.54
C VAL A 574 24.93 28.91 24.93
N LEU A 575 24.74 30.23 25.09
CA LEU A 575 25.60 31.27 24.52
C LEU A 575 26.77 31.63 25.43
N ASN A 576 26.57 31.65 26.75
CA ASN A 576 27.62 32.00 27.69
C ASN A 576 27.39 31.25 29.02
N ARG A 577 28.27 30.27 29.30
CA ARG A 577 28.35 29.66 30.63
C ARG A 577 28.90 30.72 31.57
N ASN A 578 28.17 31.05 32.63
CA ASN A 578 28.66 31.99 33.63
C ASN A 578 29.99 31.45 34.21
N ALA A 579 31.11 32.03 33.79
CA ALA A 579 32.46 31.58 34.10
C ALA A 579 32.93 31.98 35.52
N SER A 580 32.03 31.93 36.50
CA SER A 580 32.27 32.49 37.84
C SER A 580 32.32 31.47 38.98
N SER A 581 32.38 30.15 38.72
CA SER A 581 32.61 29.17 39.80
C SER A 581 33.46 27.93 39.48
N ALA A 582 33.74 27.60 38.21
CA ALA A 582 34.61 26.47 37.85
C ALA A 582 35.88 26.97 37.14
N LYS A 583 36.97 27.16 37.89
CA LYS A 583 38.30 27.35 37.29
C LYS A 583 38.61 26.11 36.46
N ARG A 584 38.78 26.26 35.14
CA ARG A 584 39.35 25.23 34.29
C ARG A 584 40.80 25.03 34.70
N LEU A 585 41.14 23.82 35.13
CA LEU A 585 42.47 23.42 35.54
C LEU A 585 43.09 22.57 34.44
N HIS A 586 44.41 22.60 34.38
CA HIS A 586 45.19 21.75 33.50
C HIS A 586 45.86 20.65 34.32
N GLY A 587 46.06 19.49 33.71
CA GLY A 587 46.79 18.37 34.28
C GLY A 587 47.23 17.38 33.22
N PHE A 588 47.84 16.29 33.67
CA PHE A 588 48.45 15.28 32.81
C PHE A 588 47.86 13.91 33.12
N VAL A 589 47.54 13.11 32.12
CA VAL A 589 46.99 11.77 32.33
C VAL A 589 48.03 10.89 33.03
N ALA A 590 47.78 10.50 34.28
CA ALA A 590 48.72 9.74 35.10
C ALA A 590 48.48 8.23 35.04
N THR A 591 47.21 7.84 34.93
CA THR A 591 46.76 6.44 35.06
C THR A 591 45.49 6.25 34.24
N LEU A 592 45.44 5.20 33.43
CA LEU A 592 44.26 4.81 32.64
C LEU A 592 43.88 3.36 32.97
N LYS A 593 42.61 3.14 33.35
CA LYS A 593 42.04 1.82 33.66
C LYS A 593 40.86 1.53 32.71
N ASP A 594 40.02 0.54 33.01
CA ASP A 594 38.97 0.13 32.07
C ASP A 594 37.85 1.18 31.92
N ASN A 595 37.45 1.83 33.02
CA ASN A 595 36.29 2.76 33.03
C ASN A 595 36.62 4.13 33.65
N PHE A 596 37.83 4.32 34.13
CA PHE A 596 38.24 5.54 34.85
C PHE A 596 39.74 5.75 34.73
N GLY A 597 40.19 6.96 35.05
CA GLY A 597 41.60 7.29 35.12
C GLY A 597 41.90 8.27 36.24
N PHE A 598 43.17 8.65 36.33
CA PHE A 598 43.65 9.70 37.23
C PHE A 598 44.46 10.73 36.46
N ILE A 599 44.26 12.00 36.80
CA ILE A 599 44.95 13.15 36.23
C ILE A 599 45.94 13.66 37.28
N GLU A 600 47.23 13.64 36.97
CA GLU A 600 48.26 14.37 37.71
C GLU A 600 47.99 15.87 37.58
N THR A 601 47.91 16.56 38.71
CA THR A 601 47.74 18.02 38.76
C THR A 601 48.94 18.75 38.15
N ALA A 602 48.77 19.99 37.69
CA ALA A 602 49.87 20.79 37.12
C ALA A 602 51.03 21.07 38.09
N ASN A 603 50.80 20.95 39.41
CA ASN A 603 51.82 21.04 40.45
C ASN A 603 52.58 19.73 40.68
N HIS A 604 52.18 18.66 40.00
CA HIS A 604 52.77 17.33 40.11
C HIS A 604 52.69 16.70 41.51
N ASP A 605 51.86 17.21 42.42
CA ASP A 605 51.81 16.81 43.83
C ASP A 605 50.67 15.82 44.15
N GLN A 606 49.59 15.88 43.39
CA GLN A 606 48.36 15.09 43.60
C GLN A 606 47.82 14.50 42.30
N GLU A 607 46.99 13.47 42.45
CA GLU A 607 46.18 12.89 41.38
C GLU A 607 44.68 13.11 41.62
N ILE A 608 43.95 13.40 40.55
CA ILE A 608 42.50 13.63 40.57
C ILE A 608 41.80 12.52 39.78
N PHE A 609 40.83 11.88 40.42
CA PHE A 609 40.03 10.83 39.80
C PHE A 609 39.08 11.41 38.73
N PHE A 610 38.95 10.73 37.59
CA PHE A 610 37.89 11.01 36.61
C PHE A 610 37.31 9.71 36.06
N HIS A 611 36.01 9.73 35.75
CA HIS A 611 35.34 8.62 35.07
C HIS A 611 35.35 8.86 33.56
N TYR A 612 35.39 7.79 32.75
CA TYR A 612 35.41 7.94 31.28
C TYR A 612 34.15 8.60 30.70
N SER A 613 33.03 8.58 31.43
CA SER A 613 31.83 9.35 31.07
C SER A 613 32.05 10.87 31.08
N GLU A 614 33.06 11.34 31.81
CA GLU A 614 33.37 12.77 31.92
C GLU A 614 34.33 13.25 30.83
N MET A 615 34.82 12.34 29.97
CA MET A 615 35.70 12.66 28.86
C MET A 615 34.90 13.24 27.68
N CYS A 616 35.31 14.41 27.22
CA CYS A 616 34.77 15.09 26.04
C CYS A 616 35.69 14.79 24.85
N GLY A 617 35.34 13.79 24.03
CA GLY A 617 36.08 13.40 22.82
C GLY A 617 36.35 11.90 22.73
N ASP A 618 37.14 11.50 21.73
CA ASP A 618 37.46 10.09 21.47
C ASP A 618 38.47 9.54 22.50
N LEU A 619 38.02 8.59 23.31
CA LEU A 619 38.83 7.91 24.33
C LEU A 619 40.00 7.10 23.75
N GLU A 620 39.91 6.67 22.49
CA GLU A 620 40.93 5.86 21.84
C GLU A 620 42.24 6.61 21.61
N ASN A 621 42.22 7.94 21.66
CA ASN A 621 43.38 8.80 21.44
C ASN A 621 44.02 9.31 22.75
N LEU A 622 43.61 8.78 23.91
CA LEU A 622 44.10 9.22 25.22
C LEU A 622 45.24 8.32 25.71
N GLU A 623 46.42 8.91 25.91
CA GLU A 623 47.64 8.22 26.34
C GLU A 623 48.18 8.79 27.66
N LEU A 624 49.04 8.02 28.34
CA LEU A 624 49.70 8.50 29.57
C LEU A 624 50.61 9.69 29.25
N GLY A 625 50.49 10.76 30.04
CA GLY A 625 51.21 12.02 29.85
C GLY A 625 50.50 13.04 28.97
N ASP A 626 49.34 12.71 28.39
CA ASP A 626 48.54 13.67 27.64
C ASP A 626 48.10 14.86 28.51
N THR A 627 48.14 16.06 27.94
CA THR A 627 47.63 17.26 28.59
C THR A 627 46.11 17.31 28.49
N VAL A 628 45.45 17.46 29.63
CA VAL A 628 43.99 17.54 29.72
C VAL A 628 43.57 18.80 30.46
N GLU A 629 42.51 19.44 29.97
CA GLU A 629 41.77 20.48 30.67
C GLU A 629 40.57 19.85 31.37
N TYR A 630 40.32 20.22 32.62
CA TYR A 630 39.21 19.68 33.41
C TYR A 630 38.66 20.71 34.41
N THR A 631 37.49 20.42 34.98
CA THR A 631 36.90 21.18 36.07
C THR A 631 36.77 20.30 37.31
N LEU A 632 37.03 20.85 38.50
CA LEU A 632 36.88 20.09 39.74
C LEU A 632 35.41 20.05 40.17
N SER A 633 34.93 18.86 40.51
CA SER A 633 33.66 18.66 41.19
C SER A 633 33.86 18.06 42.56
N LYS A 634 33.07 18.54 43.52
CA LYS A 634 33.02 17.98 44.88
C LYS A 634 31.91 16.94 44.93
N GLY A 635 32.29 15.67 45.03
CA GLY A 635 31.34 14.58 45.23
C GLY A 635 30.78 14.53 46.65
N LYS A 636 29.91 13.55 46.94
CA LYS A 636 29.48 13.25 48.31
C LYS A 636 30.63 12.60 49.09
N GLY A 637 30.98 13.19 50.24
CA GLY A 637 32.22 12.90 50.97
C GLY A 637 33.38 13.71 50.37
N ASN A 638 34.43 14.01 51.15
CA ASN A 638 35.56 14.87 50.75
C ASN A 638 36.41 14.38 49.53
N LYS A 639 35.85 13.54 48.65
CA LYS A 639 36.47 13.07 47.42
C LYS A 639 36.21 14.07 46.30
N VAL A 640 37.31 14.54 45.71
CA VAL A 640 37.30 15.48 44.59
C VAL A 640 37.46 14.68 43.29
N SER A 641 36.64 14.99 42.28
CA SER A 641 36.68 14.37 40.96
C SER A 641 36.83 15.43 39.86
N ALA A 642 37.36 15.02 38.71
CA ALA A 642 37.43 15.86 37.52
C ALA A 642 36.24 15.56 36.60
N GLU A 643 35.61 16.64 36.13
CA GLU A 643 34.48 16.65 35.19
C GLU A 643 34.85 17.46 33.94
N LYS A 644 34.19 17.15 32.82
CA LYS A 644 34.41 17.81 31.51
C LYS A 644 35.87 17.72 31.07
N VAL A 645 36.48 16.56 31.26
CA VAL A 645 37.88 16.30 30.91
C VAL A 645 38.02 16.34 29.39
N THR A 646 38.91 17.18 28.88
CA THR A 646 39.11 17.38 27.44
C THR A 646 40.60 17.30 27.14
N LYS A 647 41.01 16.47 26.18
CA LYS A 647 42.40 16.45 25.71
C LYS A 647 42.71 17.76 25.00
N VAL A 648 43.78 18.41 25.39
CA VAL A 648 44.23 19.68 24.81
C VAL A 648 45.64 19.53 24.25
N ALA A 649 46.02 20.42 23.33
CA ALA A 649 47.40 20.47 22.85
C ALA A 649 48.36 20.69 24.03
N ALA A 650 49.54 20.06 23.97
CA ALA A 650 50.53 20.18 25.01
C ALA A 650 50.88 21.66 25.26
N VAL A 651 50.51 22.17 26.43
CA VAL A 651 50.87 23.51 26.86
C VAL A 651 52.25 23.40 27.49
N ASN A 652 53.25 24.09 26.92
CA ASN A 652 54.66 24.17 27.34
C ASN A 652 55.06 23.11 28.38
N GLY A 653 55.57 21.97 27.88
CA GLY A 653 56.11 20.91 28.73
C GLY A 653 57.15 21.44 29.72
N ILE A 654 57.50 20.63 30.71
CA ILE A 654 58.48 20.90 31.79
C ILE A 654 59.91 21.11 31.20
N GLY A 655 60.08 22.09 30.32
CA GLY A 655 61.17 22.19 29.37
C GLY A 655 62.15 23.33 29.62
N ASP A 656 61.83 24.30 30.48
CA ASP A 656 62.62 25.54 30.51
C ASP A 656 63.74 25.56 31.58
N ASP A 657 63.85 24.55 32.45
CA ASP A 657 64.93 24.49 33.46
C ASP A 657 65.31 23.04 33.84
N VAL A 658 65.69 22.23 32.85
CA VAL A 658 66.25 20.89 33.07
C VAL A 658 67.76 20.99 33.26
N GLY A 659 68.26 20.58 34.43
CA GLY A 659 69.68 20.51 34.70
C GLY A 659 70.40 19.57 33.73
N VAL A 660 71.52 20.02 33.16
CA VAL A 660 72.30 19.27 32.16
C VAL A 660 72.92 17.99 32.77
N THR A 661 73.18 17.98 34.07
CA THR A 661 73.81 16.87 34.78
C THR A 661 72.85 15.69 34.96
N VAL A 662 73.20 14.54 34.35
CA VAL A 662 72.56 13.25 34.62
C VAL A 662 73.12 12.69 35.92
N MET A 663 72.25 12.35 36.86
CA MET A 663 72.59 11.76 38.14
C MET A 663 72.11 10.31 38.22
N MET A 664 72.81 9.49 39.00
CA MET A 664 72.33 8.17 39.38
C MET A 664 71.62 8.20 40.72
N GLY A 665 70.54 7.44 40.82
CA GLY A 665 69.80 7.28 42.07
C GLY A 665 69.15 5.91 42.21
N LYS A 666 68.59 5.69 43.38
CA LYS A 666 67.82 4.51 43.77
C LYS A 666 66.40 4.93 44.11
N VAL A 667 65.42 4.24 43.55
CA VAL A 667 64.00 4.48 43.85
C VAL A 667 63.74 4.01 45.27
N ILE A 668 63.45 4.92 46.19
CA ILE A 668 63.10 4.58 47.58
C ILE A 668 61.59 4.45 47.76
N ARG A 669 60.81 5.07 46.88
CA ARG A 669 59.36 4.98 46.84
C ARG A 669 58.83 5.06 45.40
N PRO A 670 58.01 4.11 44.94
CA PRO A 670 57.45 4.13 43.59
C PRO A 670 56.28 5.11 43.46
N LEU A 671 55.77 5.30 42.24
CA LEU A 671 54.53 6.04 42.00
C LEU A 671 53.32 5.30 42.60
N ARG A 672 52.29 6.05 42.98
CA ARG A 672 51.06 5.48 43.58
C ARG A 672 50.32 4.52 42.65
N SER A 673 50.49 4.67 41.34
CA SER A 673 49.97 3.73 40.35
C SER A 673 50.58 2.32 40.48
N VAL A 674 51.82 2.23 40.99
CA VAL A 674 52.56 0.99 41.22
C VAL A 674 52.30 0.45 42.63
N ASP A 675 52.24 1.34 43.63
CA ASP A 675 51.86 1.00 44.99
C ASP A 675 50.62 1.81 45.44
N PRO A 676 49.39 1.30 45.19
CA PRO A 676 48.17 2.00 45.58
C PRO A 676 47.97 2.14 47.09
N SER A 677 48.73 1.39 47.92
CA SER A 677 48.60 1.40 49.37
C SER A 677 49.19 2.65 50.02
N GLN A 678 50.12 3.32 49.34
CA GLN A 678 50.74 4.55 49.84
C GLN A 678 49.78 5.75 49.77
N THR A 679 50.01 6.78 50.58
CA THR A 679 49.18 7.99 50.62
C THR A 679 49.53 9.00 49.53
N GLU A 680 50.83 9.21 49.31
CA GLU A 680 51.42 10.21 48.43
C GLU A 680 51.37 9.78 46.96
N TYR A 681 51.09 10.72 46.07
CA TYR A 681 51.07 10.46 44.63
C TYR A 681 52.48 10.24 44.04
N GLN A 682 53.36 11.23 44.23
CA GLN A 682 54.71 11.30 43.66
C GLN A 682 55.56 10.10 44.05
N GLY A 683 56.41 9.56 43.20
CA GLY A 683 57.52 8.67 43.62
C GLY A 683 58.69 9.46 44.23
N LEU A 684 59.71 8.76 44.74
CA LEU A 684 60.88 9.38 45.37
C LEU A 684 62.17 8.63 45.03
N ILE A 685 63.19 9.35 44.57
CA ILE A 685 64.53 8.84 44.21
C ILE A 685 65.58 9.43 45.14
N GLU A 686 66.44 8.58 45.70
CA GLU A 686 67.62 8.95 46.50
C GLU A 686 68.89 8.90 45.64
N ILE A 687 69.76 9.92 45.68
CA ILE A 687 71.02 9.90 44.91
C ILE A 687 72.00 8.85 45.45
N THR A 688 72.64 8.09 44.55
CA THR A 688 73.63 7.05 44.88
C THR A 688 75.09 7.39 44.53
N GLU A 689 75.34 8.45 43.74
CA GLU A 689 76.69 8.78 43.23
C GLU A 689 77.49 9.74 44.14
N GLU A 690 78.82 9.56 44.23
CA GLU A 690 79.73 10.27 45.15
C GLU A 690 80.02 11.75 44.81
N GLY A 691 79.43 12.30 43.75
CA GLY A 691 79.60 13.71 43.33
C GLY A 691 78.53 14.69 43.83
N GLY A 692 77.46 14.19 44.46
CA GLY A 692 76.40 14.98 45.09
C GLY A 692 76.38 14.75 46.61
N THR A 693 75.72 15.62 47.36
CA THR A 693 75.47 15.41 48.79
C THR A 693 74.63 14.13 48.97
N LYS A 694 75.28 13.00 49.32
CA LYS A 694 74.66 11.70 49.58
C LYS A 694 73.42 11.88 50.48
N GLY A 695 72.30 11.27 50.11
CA GLY A 695 71.03 11.31 50.87
C GLY A 695 70.04 12.42 50.47
N GLN A 696 70.29 13.18 49.40
CA GLN A 696 69.27 14.04 48.81
C GLN A 696 68.24 13.23 48.01
N ASN A 697 66.97 13.61 48.18
CA ASN A 697 65.83 12.94 47.56
C ASN A 697 65.09 13.87 46.60
N TYR A 698 64.69 13.34 45.44
CA TYR A 698 63.93 14.07 44.43
C TYR A 698 62.61 13.35 44.12
N PRO A 699 61.45 14.03 44.26
CA PRO A 699 60.18 13.45 43.89
C PRO A 699 60.03 13.39 42.36
N PHE A 700 59.28 12.41 41.86
CA PHE A 700 58.95 12.29 40.44
C PHE A 700 57.47 11.96 40.24
N GLY A 701 56.86 12.56 39.22
CA GLY A 701 55.51 12.26 38.74
C GLY A 701 55.53 11.44 37.44
N ILE A 702 54.38 11.20 36.81
CA ILE A 702 54.34 10.51 35.50
C ILE A 702 55.08 11.33 34.44
N MET A 703 55.02 12.65 34.56
CA MET A 703 55.72 13.57 33.67
C MET A 703 57.24 13.52 33.81
N GLY A 704 57.76 13.08 34.96
CA GLY A 704 59.20 12.88 35.17
C GLY A 704 59.76 11.63 34.50
N MET A 705 58.93 10.64 34.15
CA MET A 705 59.39 9.39 33.54
C MET A 705 59.78 9.58 32.08
N ALA A 706 60.92 9.02 31.64
CA ALA A 706 61.31 9.09 30.23
C ALA A 706 60.36 8.28 29.34
N ASN A 707 59.94 7.10 29.80
CA ASN A 707 58.89 6.29 29.20
C ASN A 707 57.67 6.26 30.13
N LYS A 708 56.53 6.81 29.68
CA LYS A 708 55.31 6.96 30.50
C LYS A 708 54.63 5.63 30.82
N ALA A 709 54.85 4.59 30.01
CA ALA A 709 54.28 3.27 30.25
C ALA A 709 55.12 2.43 31.23
N ASP A 710 56.35 2.86 31.53
CA ASP A 710 57.25 2.13 32.42
C ASP A 710 56.80 2.28 33.88
N CYS A 711 57.00 1.26 34.71
CA CYS A 711 56.72 1.30 36.14
C CYS A 711 57.99 1.04 36.96
N LEU A 712 58.35 1.99 37.83
CA LEU A 712 59.53 1.87 38.69
C LEU A 712 59.18 1.22 40.03
N GLN A 713 60.00 0.29 40.49
CA GLN A 713 59.85 -0.40 41.77
C GLN A 713 60.83 0.11 42.84
N LYS A 714 60.46 -0.09 44.10
CA LYS A 714 61.34 0.21 45.23
C LYS A 714 62.63 -0.61 45.13
N GLY A 715 63.76 0.09 45.17
CA GLY A 715 65.09 -0.49 45.14
C GLY A 715 65.78 -0.42 43.77
N GLU A 716 65.06 -0.09 42.69
CA GLU A 716 65.62 0.00 41.35
C GLU A 716 66.60 1.16 41.20
N LEU A 717 67.63 0.96 40.38
CA LEU A 717 68.59 1.99 40.00
C LEU A 717 68.09 2.74 38.78
N VAL A 718 68.19 4.05 38.80
CA VAL A 718 67.72 4.97 37.76
C VAL A 718 68.78 6.01 37.43
N LYS A 719 68.76 6.47 36.18
CA LYS A 719 69.40 7.72 35.76
C LYS A 719 68.32 8.77 35.61
N PHE A 720 68.58 9.98 36.07
CA PHE A 720 67.61 11.06 35.99
C PHE A 720 68.32 12.41 35.93
N GLN A 721 67.59 13.43 35.52
CA GLN A 721 67.99 14.83 35.61
C GLN A 721 67.07 15.52 36.61
N VAL A 722 67.46 16.71 37.07
CA VAL A 722 66.60 17.51 37.96
C VAL A 722 66.04 18.69 37.19
N CYS A 723 64.74 18.89 37.30
CA CYS A 723 64.06 20.09 36.81
C CYS A 723 63.42 20.86 37.97
N THR A 724 63.18 22.14 37.75
CA THR A 724 62.42 22.99 38.67
C THR A 724 60.99 23.14 38.16
N VAL A 725 59.98 22.78 38.97
CA VAL A 725 58.56 23.00 38.62
C VAL A 725 58.29 24.51 38.64
N ALA A 726 57.92 25.07 37.49
CA ALA A 726 57.73 26.51 37.33
C ALA A 726 56.70 27.13 38.30
N GLN A 727 55.66 26.38 38.68
CA GLN A 727 54.57 26.87 39.53
C GLN A 727 54.93 26.89 41.03
N THR A 728 55.75 25.94 41.49
CA THR A 728 56.04 25.74 42.92
C THR A 728 57.49 26.02 43.30
N GLY A 729 58.39 26.11 42.32
CA GLY A 729 59.84 26.18 42.53
C GLY A 729 60.46 24.87 43.05
N GLN A 730 59.69 23.77 43.10
CA GLN A 730 60.15 22.50 43.64
C GLN A 730 61.08 21.79 42.65
N LYS A 731 62.21 21.28 43.14
CA LYS A 731 63.10 20.41 42.36
C LYS A 731 62.51 19.01 42.26
N MET A 732 62.35 18.51 41.04
CA MET A 732 61.82 17.17 40.74
C MET A 732 62.77 16.39 39.85
N ALA A 733 62.71 15.07 39.93
CA ALA A 733 63.41 14.19 39.01
C ALA A 733 62.63 14.07 37.69
N CYS A 734 63.31 14.37 36.58
CA CYS A 734 62.81 14.28 35.22
C CYS A 734 63.73 13.42 34.35
N ASN A 735 63.24 13.00 33.18
CA ASN A 735 63.92 12.04 32.31
C ASN A 735 64.41 10.81 33.09
N VAL A 736 63.57 10.30 33.99
CA VAL A 736 63.90 9.13 34.81
C VAL A 736 63.91 7.90 33.92
N VAL A 737 65.08 7.28 33.79
CA VAL A 737 65.33 6.08 32.99
C VAL A 737 65.81 4.95 33.91
N PRO A 738 65.08 3.83 34.01
CA PRO A 738 65.55 2.66 34.76
C PRO A 738 66.85 2.08 34.16
N GLN A 739 67.69 1.52 35.01
CA GLN A 739 68.89 0.78 34.60
C GLN A 739 68.64 -0.72 34.83
N ARG A 740 67.89 -1.36 33.92
CA ARG A 740 67.55 -2.78 34.00
C ARG A 740 68.36 -3.60 33.01
N ARG A 741 69.01 -4.65 33.52
CA ARG A 741 69.62 -5.70 32.70
C ARG A 741 69.31 -7.05 33.33
N ALA A 742 68.92 -8.02 32.52
CA ALA A 742 68.68 -9.38 32.98
C ALA A 742 68.86 -10.39 31.86
N MET A 743 68.99 -11.67 32.21
CA MET A 743 69.18 -12.76 31.25
C MET A 743 67.83 -13.31 30.75
N VAL A 744 67.75 -13.56 29.44
CA VAL A 744 66.66 -14.31 28.82
C VAL A 744 66.72 -15.76 29.30
N GLU A 745 65.66 -16.22 29.94
CA GLU A 745 65.58 -17.57 30.46
C GLU A 745 65.13 -18.56 29.38
N CYS A 746 64.08 -18.23 28.64
CA CYS A 746 63.63 -19.02 27.50
C CYS A 746 62.80 -18.20 26.52
N VAL A 747 62.84 -18.61 25.26
CA VAL A 747 61.99 -18.10 24.19
C VAL A 747 61.27 -19.30 23.58
N LYS A 748 59.94 -19.23 23.47
CA LYS A 748 59.07 -20.27 22.90
C LYS A 748 58.04 -19.62 21.98
N ASP A 749 58.06 -20.00 20.71
CA ASP A 749 57.16 -19.49 19.67
C ASP A 749 57.14 -17.95 19.62
N GLN A 750 56.03 -17.32 20.02
CA GLN A 750 55.83 -15.86 19.94
C GLN A 750 56.12 -15.12 21.26
N PHE A 751 56.65 -15.80 22.28
CA PHE A 751 56.81 -15.25 23.63
C PHE A 751 58.12 -15.68 24.30
N GLY A 752 58.57 -14.92 25.30
CA GLY A 752 59.75 -15.26 26.10
C GLY A 752 59.66 -14.81 27.55
N PHE A 753 60.62 -15.26 28.34
CA PHE A 753 60.74 -14.94 29.77
C PHE A 753 62.15 -14.46 30.10
N ILE A 754 62.23 -13.40 30.91
CA ILE A 754 63.45 -12.80 31.43
C ILE A 754 63.53 -13.11 32.92
N THR A 755 64.73 -13.43 33.40
CA THR A 755 65.01 -13.66 34.83
C THR A 755 65.04 -12.32 35.58
N TYR A 756 63.87 -11.73 35.75
CA TYR A 756 63.69 -10.46 36.43
C TYR A 756 62.44 -10.54 37.33
N GLU A 757 62.62 -10.21 38.61
CA GLU A 757 61.57 -10.31 39.61
C GLU A 757 60.73 -9.04 39.62
N VAL A 758 59.41 -9.21 39.48
CA VAL A 758 58.42 -8.12 39.52
C VAL A 758 57.22 -8.56 40.32
N GLY A 759 56.97 -7.89 41.44
CA GLY A 759 55.91 -8.28 42.39
C GLY A 759 56.15 -9.69 42.93
N GLU A 760 55.15 -10.57 42.81
CA GLU A 760 55.23 -11.98 43.23
C GLU A 760 55.79 -12.92 42.15
N SER A 761 56.03 -12.42 40.94
CA SER A 761 56.53 -13.23 39.83
C SER A 761 58.06 -13.25 39.81
N LYS A 762 58.63 -14.45 39.79
CA LYS A 762 60.09 -14.67 39.65
C LYS A 762 60.62 -14.40 38.24
N LYS A 763 59.73 -14.20 37.27
CA LYS A 763 60.04 -14.11 35.84
C LYS A 763 59.19 -13.04 35.19
N LEU A 764 59.79 -12.26 34.31
CA LEU A 764 59.10 -11.23 33.53
C LEU A 764 58.83 -11.74 32.12
N PHE A 765 57.58 -11.66 31.70
CA PHE A 765 57.13 -12.13 30.39
C PHE A 765 57.27 -11.03 29.32
N PHE A 766 57.63 -11.40 28.10
CA PHE A 766 57.65 -10.48 26.94
C PHE A 766 57.12 -11.16 25.67
N HIS A 767 56.59 -10.37 24.75
CA HIS A 767 56.24 -10.81 23.40
C HIS A 767 57.41 -10.60 22.44
N VAL A 768 57.61 -11.51 21.49
CA VAL A 768 58.67 -11.37 20.46
C VAL A 768 58.51 -10.07 19.63
N LYS A 769 57.27 -9.55 19.50
CA LYS A 769 57.00 -8.26 18.85
C LYS A 769 57.59 -7.05 19.57
N GLU A 770 57.86 -7.18 20.88
CA GLU A 770 58.43 -6.11 21.71
C GLU A 770 59.96 -6.09 21.65
N VAL A 771 60.58 -7.03 20.91
CA VAL A 771 62.02 -7.10 20.72
C VAL A 771 62.43 -6.11 19.63
N GLN A 772 63.31 -5.19 20.01
CA GLN A 772 63.82 -4.16 19.11
C GLN A 772 64.87 -4.74 18.14
N ASP A 773 65.14 -4.00 17.05
CA ASP A 773 66.16 -4.33 16.05
C ASP A 773 65.93 -5.63 15.25
N GLY A 774 64.77 -6.28 15.39
CA GLY A 774 64.42 -7.50 14.64
C GLY A 774 65.29 -8.71 14.98
N LEU A 775 65.97 -8.69 16.14
CA LEU A 775 66.88 -9.74 16.57
C LEU A 775 66.13 -10.91 17.21
N GLU A 776 66.53 -12.14 16.89
CA GLU A 776 66.07 -13.32 17.60
C GLU A 776 66.86 -13.50 18.90
N LEU A 777 66.17 -13.42 20.03
CA LEU A 777 66.73 -13.64 21.37
C LEU A 777 66.86 -15.14 21.67
N GLN A 778 67.95 -15.54 22.31
CA GLN A 778 68.21 -16.91 22.75
C GLN A 778 68.32 -16.99 24.27
N THR A 779 68.15 -18.20 24.83
CA THR A 779 68.39 -18.43 26.27
C THR A 779 69.84 -18.07 26.62
N GLY A 780 69.99 -17.21 27.62
CA GLY A 780 71.27 -16.71 28.10
C GLY A 780 71.65 -15.33 27.57
N ASP A 781 70.93 -14.79 26.58
CA ASP A 781 71.15 -13.42 26.10
C ASP A 781 70.87 -12.41 27.23
N GLU A 782 71.73 -11.40 27.39
CA GLU A 782 71.49 -10.29 28.30
C GLU A 782 70.69 -9.20 27.59
N VAL A 783 69.61 -8.74 28.21
CA VAL A 783 68.69 -7.76 27.62
C VAL A 783 68.44 -6.58 28.55
N GLU A 784 68.24 -5.42 27.96
CA GLU A 784 67.69 -4.21 28.58
C GLU A 784 66.23 -4.04 28.14
N PHE A 785 65.37 -3.58 29.04
CA PHE A 785 63.92 -3.54 28.81
C PHE A 785 63.22 -2.53 29.73
N SER A 786 62.04 -2.09 29.30
CA SER A 786 61.05 -1.38 30.12
C SER A 786 60.06 -2.37 30.73
N VAL A 787 59.59 -2.11 31.95
CA VAL A 787 58.56 -2.92 32.59
C VAL A 787 57.24 -2.17 32.49
N VAL A 788 56.28 -2.70 31.75
CA VAL A 788 54.97 -2.08 31.57
C VAL A 788 53.94 -2.83 32.42
N LEU A 789 53.24 -2.11 33.29
CA LEU A 789 52.14 -2.65 34.09
C LEU A 789 50.84 -2.55 33.29
N ASN A 790 50.29 -3.70 32.90
CA ASN A 790 48.96 -3.73 32.32
C ASN A 790 47.92 -3.50 33.43
N GLN A 791 47.39 -2.28 33.50
CA GLN A 791 46.50 -1.87 34.60
C GLN A 791 45.15 -2.62 34.64
N ARG A 792 44.71 -3.18 33.50
CA ARG A 792 43.50 -4.01 33.40
C ARG A 792 43.68 -5.39 34.04
N THR A 793 44.86 -5.99 33.87
CA THR A 793 45.14 -7.36 34.34
C THR A 793 46.00 -7.41 35.60
N GLY A 794 46.61 -6.29 35.99
CA GLY A 794 47.59 -6.20 37.07
C GLY A 794 48.92 -6.91 36.77
N LYS A 795 49.12 -7.39 35.54
CA LYS A 795 50.33 -8.14 35.14
C LYS A 795 51.36 -7.22 34.54
N CYS A 796 52.62 -7.42 34.90
CA CYS A 796 53.75 -6.73 34.29
C CYS A 796 54.30 -7.54 33.11
N SER A 797 54.69 -6.84 32.04
CA SER A 797 55.41 -7.42 30.91
C SER A 797 56.60 -6.56 30.53
N ALA A 798 57.62 -7.17 29.93
CA ALA A 798 58.74 -6.45 29.36
C ALA A 798 58.37 -5.93 27.96
N CYS A 799 58.66 -4.65 27.74
CA CYS A 799 58.52 -3.96 26.46
C CYS A 799 59.84 -3.30 26.08
N ASN A 800 60.02 -2.93 24.81
CA ASN A 800 61.27 -2.36 24.31
C ASN A 800 62.50 -3.22 24.66
N VAL A 801 62.39 -4.54 24.45
CA VAL A 801 63.44 -5.50 24.82
C VAL A 801 64.57 -5.39 23.82
N ARG A 802 65.76 -5.00 24.28
CA ARG A 802 66.97 -4.83 23.46
C ARG A 802 68.08 -5.74 23.95
N ARG A 803 68.71 -6.50 23.05
CA ARG A 803 69.86 -7.33 23.39
C ARG A 803 71.10 -6.48 23.65
N VAL A 804 71.72 -6.68 24.81
CA VAL A 804 72.95 -6.01 25.25
C VAL A 804 74.16 -6.89 25.01
N SER A 805 74.07 -8.20 25.28
CA SER A 805 75.14 -9.17 25.01
C SER A 805 74.58 -10.55 24.62
N GLU A 806 75.30 -11.30 23.77
CA GLU A 806 74.93 -12.66 23.34
C GLU A 806 75.31 -13.68 24.43
N GLY A 807 74.39 -14.59 24.74
CA GLY A 807 74.60 -15.64 25.73
C GLY A 807 75.61 -16.71 25.27
N PRO A 808 76.07 -17.59 26.18
CA PRO A 808 76.96 -18.70 25.81
C PRO A 808 76.27 -19.63 24.81
N LYS A 809 76.85 -19.81 23.61
CA LYS A 809 76.32 -20.73 22.59
C LYS A 809 76.22 -22.16 23.14
N GLN A 810 75.04 -22.77 23.04
CA GLN A 810 74.86 -24.20 23.37
C GLN A 810 75.71 -25.06 22.44
N VAL A 811 76.79 -25.62 22.96
CA VAL A 811 77.54 -26.70 22.30
C VAL A 811 76.68 -27.95 22.35
N VAL A 812 76.17 -28.39 21.20
CA VAL A 812 75.39 -29.61 21.04
C VAL A 812 76.25 -30.82 21.45
N THR A 813 76.01 -31.37 22.64
CA THR A 813 76.50 -32.71 22.99
C THR A 813 75.69 -33.76 22.21
N PRO A 814 76.33 -34.69 21.47
CA PRO A 814 75.62 -35.68 20.67
C PRO A 814 74.92 -36.72 21.56
N ARG A 815 73.66 -37.03 21.21
CA ARG A 815 72.78 -38.00 21.88
C ARG A 815 73.13 -39.43 21.42
N PRO A 816 73.01 -40.48 22.26
CA PRO A 816 73.63 -41.78 22.02
C PRO A 816 73.03 -42.62 20.87
N ASP A 817 73.92 -43.37 20.19
CA ASP A 817 73.71 -44.28 19.07
C ASP A 817 72.76 -45.45 19.34
N ARG A 818 71.48 -45.34 18.97
CA ARG A 818 70.63 -46.56 18.90
C ARG A 818 69.55 -46.63 17.82
N LEU A 819 69.61 -45.81 16.77
CA LEU A 819 68.61 -45.91 15.68
C LEU A 819 69.11 -45.53 14.28
N VAL A 820 70.41 -45.69 13.98
CA VAL A 820 70.98 -45.35 12.64
C VAL A 820 71.85 -46.47 12.06
N ASN A 821 71.50 -47.74 12.30
CA ASN A 821 72.19 -48.90 11.69
C ASN A 821 71.22 -49.83 10.93
N ARG A 822 70.34 -49.25 10.11
CA ARG A 822 69.51 -50.06 9.20
C ARG A 822 69.10 -49.34 7.91
N LEU A 823 70.00 -48.52 7.37
CA LEU A 823 69.80 -47.83 6.08
C LEU A 823 71.05 -47.78 5.19
N LYS A 824 72.10 -48.56 5.52
CA LYS A 824 73.30 -48.68 4.68
C LYS A 824 73.83 -50.12 4.64
N SER A 825 72.97 -51.06 4.25
CA SER A 825 73.41 -52.31 3.62
C SER A 825 72.23 -52.98 2.93
N ILE A 826 72.51 -53.54 1.75
CA ILE A 826 71.69 -54.43 0.90
C ILE A 826 71.14 -53.79 -0.38
N THR A 827 71.88 -54.17 -1.42
CA THR A 827 71.73 -54.13 -2.87
C THR A 827 70.57 -55.00 -3.40
N LEU A 828 70.18 -54.71 -4.65
CA LEU A 828 69.41 -55.50 -5.65
C LEU A 828 69.15 -57.00 -5.31
N ASP A 829 67.90 -57.47 -5.37
CA ASP A 829 67.27 -58.09 -6.56
C ASP A 829 65.86 -58.67 -6.29
N ASP A 830 65.04 -58.62 -7.35
CA ASP A 830 63.86 -59.39 -7.79
C ASP A 830 62.69 -59.87 -6.87
N ALA A 831 61.49 -59.73 -7.47
CA ALA A 831 60.23 -60.47 -7.31
C ALA A 831 59.74 -60.92 -5.91
N SER A 832 58.83 -60.14 -5.29
CA SER A 832 57.55 -60.61 -4.69
C SER A 832 56.96 -59.66 -3.61
N ALA A 833 56.59 -58.42 -3.96
CA ALA A 833 55.77 -57.58 -3.08
C ALA A 833 54.73 -56.73 -3.84
N PRO A 834 53.50 -56.56 -3.30
CA PRO A 834 52.31 -56.17 -4.07
C PRO A 834 52.31 -54.69 -4.46
N ARG A 835 52.04 -54.42 -5.75
CA ARG A 835 51.86 -53.07 -6.30
C ARG A 835 50.40 -52.64 -6.19
N LEU A 836 50.12 -51.60 -5.41
CA LEU A 836 48.84 -50.90 -5.45
C LEU A 836 48.94 -49.81 -6.52
N VAL A 837 48.35 -50.07 -7.69
CA VAL A 837 48.32 -49.14 -8.84
C VAL A 837 47.01 -48.35 -8.78
N ILE A 838 47.09 -47.05 -8.50
CA ILE A 838 45.96 -46.13 -8.65
C ILE A 838 45.84 -45.79 -10.13
N VAL A 839 44.83 -46.38 -10.78
CA VAL A 839 44.51 -46.16 -12.20
C VAL A 839 43.54 -44.97 -12.30
N ARG A 840 44.08 -43.83 -12.78
CA ARG A 840 43.41 -42.59 -13.28
C ARG A 840 43.10 -41.51 -12.23
N GLN A 841 43.70 -40.33 -12.43
CA GLN A 841 43.23 -39.05 -11.88
C GLN A 841 42.20 -38.43 -12.85
N PRO A 842 41.05 -37.91 -12.37
CA PRO A 842 40.10 -37.23 -13.24
C PRO A 842 40.63 -35.85 -13.66
N ARG A 843 40.57 -35.56 -14.96
CA ARG A 843 40.85 -34.25 -15.57
C ARG A 843 39.54 -33.53 -15.85
N GLY A 844 39.54 -32.19 -15.79
CA GLY A 844 38.42 -31.37 -16.23
C GLY A 844 38.23 -31.39 -17.76
N PRO A 845 37.08 -30.92 -18.29
CA PRO A 845 36.76 -30.98 -19.73
C PRO A 845 37.72 -30.21 -20.66
N ASP A 846 38.63 -29.41 -20.12
CA ASP A 846 39.62 -28.60 -20.85
C ASP A 846 41.08 -29.08 -20.66
N ASN A 847 41.30 -30.23 -20.02
CA ASN A 847 42.61 -30.84 -19.81
C ASN A 847 43.58 -30.07 -18.89
N SER A 848 43.11 -29.11 -18.07
CA SER A 848 43.92 -28.43 -17.05
C SER A 848 43.90 -29.14 -15.67
N LYS A 849 44.90 -28.86 -14.81
CA LYS A 849 44.99 -29.41 -13.43
C LYS A 849 43.99 -28.68 -12.53
N GLY A 850 42.95 -29.37 -12.05
CA GLY A 850 41.93 -28.81 -11.17
C GLY A 850 42.39 -28.54 -9.74
N PHE A 851 41.83 -27.48 -9.15
CA PHE A 851 41.94 -26.96 -7.77
C PHE A 851 43.16 -26.09 -7.44
N ASN A 852 43.10 -24.84 -7.90
CA ASN A 852 43.76 -23.73 -7.22
C ASN A 852 42.66 -22.69 -6.90
N VAL A 853 42.13 -22.73 -5.68
CA VAL A 853 41.24 -21.68 -5.17
C VAL A 853 41.90 -21.11 -3.93
N GLU A 854 42.46 -19.91 -4.04
CA GLU A 854 42.81 -19.09 -2.88
C GLU A 854 41.53 -18.72 -2.12
N ARG A 855 41.50 -19.05 -0.83
CA ARG A 855 40.43 -18.59 0.07
C ARG A 855 40.65 -17.10 0.36
N LYS A 856 39.80 -16.23 -0.19
CA LYS A 856 39.63 -14.86 0.33
C LYS A 856 38.71 -14.88 1.54
N THR A 857 39.11 -14.19 2.60
CA THR A 857 38.32 -13.95 3.82
C THR A 857 37.15 -13.02 3.50
N ARG A 858 35.92 -13.41 3.87
CA ARG A 858 34.70 -12.59 3.73
C ARG A 858 34.59 -11.56 4.86
N GLN A 859 34.14 -10.35 4.53
CA GLN A 859 33.64 -9.39 5.53
C GLN A 859 32.13 -9.58 5.76
N PRO A 860 31.62 -9.36 6.99
CA PRO A 860 30.20 -9.55 7.30
C PRO A 860 29.33 -8.41 6.72
N GLY A 861 28.20 -8.75 6.09
CA GLY A 861 27.11 -7.79 5.81
C GLY A 861 26.72 -7.57 4.35
N VAL A 862 27.32 -8.25 3.38
CA VAL A 862 26.91 -8.16 1.97
C VAL A 862 26.46 -9.54 1.48
N ILE A 863 25.23 -9.61 0.98
CA ILE A 863 24.63 -10.80 0.35
C ILE A 863 24.64 -10.53 -1.16
N ASP A 864 25.08 -11.53 -1.93
CA ASP A 864 24.97 -11.57 -3.39
C ASP A 864 23.76 -12.44 -3.77
#